data_AF-A0A3Q2YND3-F1
#
_entry.id   AF-A0A3Q2YND3-F1
#
_cell.length_a   1.000
_cell.length_b   1.000
_cell.length_c   1.000
_cell.angle_alpha   90.00
_cell.angle_beta   90.00
_cell.angle_gamma   90.00
#
_symmetry.space_group_name_H-M   'P 1'
#
loop_
_entity.id
_entity.type
_entity.pdbx_description
1 polymer ?
#
loop_
_entity_poly.entity_id
_entity_poly.type
_entity_poly.pdbx_seq_one_letter_code
_entity_poly.pdbx_strand_id
1 'polypeptide(L)'
;MESAAKRKEVSSQKRLFLDIIKLLRELASISRILKVCGEKADKQPEYCSILLPFLKEKVSDELNYAEDVKQFLSRIVLMLTEPQPTSPGYRLQLLERSDLAKTLFLSIAALEKQPAIKLLLLQTLQMLSSTSDMNCTLMLSVRGAESICLRMNEPDPSGMILFHSSEILWNLLESGNKATVAAQLSSVECAMYVRSLTRFPSVRQNSSPSLVFWFGFDGHVFSRASVSVKSHHNLVGKLKLTYNMEDLQMKKLLLNLLVVMSRDPATIPVDEQVILALLTLAKPPATPSEVKPGSRDWSSIQLEELQLQALAVLATVAPLILDHYMSCYGNVALLHLLDWCVRQDGYCGQGHSFHATGGRGSKKAHMRYCIRLMRSVTSLDDKTLNQDLCDQGTIHIAVQFHITPHLTMFSISTASDEDAVTVEMKSDMQIILSALCESDMHRKELFGTEGVEMTVHYLRRGASMFYSGLGHNKLLLSTLACVTCIVGCYTTEDCFLTRDGVLVLLDLLSSSPKCVHGVILATLLELCDNLSTIPHILSWSDSDGWTAPSLLLQVWRREEEELGVSRNQHGGIVDDAALMSTLDTASAAVLEMQENLIAKIYLIFCFEDLPGLSVKDRVTLSIVKRYLDFKVSEVWDEISRELIREGIRPVTPDQETLRSAQQMSQRMAEAVVAEQEEVLRQHVEEANREEQLMYEEVRTFSIKGNE
;
A
#
# COMPACT_ATOMS: atom_id res chain seq x y z
N MET A 1 -40.82 -12.71 1.63
CA MET A 1 -39.97 -12.49 0.44
C MET A 1 -38.82 -13.50 0.34
N GLU A 2 -38.24 -13.98 1.45
CA GLU A 2 -37.19 -15.02 1.44
C GLU A 2 -37.58 -16.33 0.74
N SER A 3 -38.84 -16.78 0.83
CA SER A 3 -39.25 -18.05 0.19
C SER A 3 -39.30 -17.98 -1.34
N ALA A 4 -39.50 -16.79 -1.92
CA ALA A 4 -39.52 -16.59 -3.36
C ALA A 4 -38.10 -16.44 -3.93
N ALA A 5 -37.19 -15.79 -3.18
CA ALA A 5 -35.77 -15.70 -3.52
C ALA A 5 -35.10 -17.07 -3.48
N LYS A 6 -35.34 -17.85 -2.41
CA LYS A 6 -34.81 -19.21 -2.24
C LYS A 6 -35.35 -20.19 -3.29
N ARG A 7 -36.62 -20.04 -3.72
CA ARG A 7 -37.20 -20.81 -4.85
C ARG A 7 -36.60 -20.41 -6.19
N LYS A 8 -36.36 -19.12 -6.44
CA LYS A 8 -35.68 -18.64 -7.65
C LYS A 8 -34.25 -19.18 -7.73
N GLU A 9 -33.51 -19.09 -6.64
CA GLU A 9 -32.12 -19.55 -6.53
C GLU A 9 -31.99 -21.06 -6.78
N VAL A 10 -32.85 -21.88 -6.14
CA VAL A 10 -32.89 -23.33 -6.39
C VAL A 10 -33.30 -23.65 -7.84
N SER A 11 -34.19 -22.86 -8.44
CA SER A 11 -34.58 -23.03 -9.86
C SER A 11 -33.45 -22.67 -10.83
N SER A 12 -32.67 -21.63 -10.51
CA SER A 12 -31.51 -21.19 -11.30
C SER A 12 -30.36 -22.19 -11.20
N GLN A 13 -30.03 -22.66 -9.99
CA GLN A 13 -29.02 -23.69 -9.76
C GLN A 13 -29.37 -25.01 -10.46
N LYS A 14 -30.66 -25.40 -10.46
CA LYS A 14 -31.13 -26.60 -11.16
C LYS A 14 -30.99 -26.46 -12.68
N ARG A 15 -31.28 -25.29 -13.25
CA ARG A 15 -31.12 -25.02 -14.69
C ARG A 15 -29.64 -25.05 -15.09
N LEU A 16 -28.82 -24.32 -14.35
CA LEU A 16 -27.37 -24.25 -14.54
C LEU A 16 -26.69 -25.63 -14.49
N PHE A 17 -27.08 -26.45 -13.52
CA PHE A 17 -26.60 -27.83 -13.39
C PHE A 17 -27.01 -28.71 -14.58
N LEU A 18 -28.25 -28.57 -15.07
CA LEU A 18 -28.71 -29.31 -16.25
C LEU A 18 -27.96 -28.89 -17.52
N ASP A 19 -27.63 -27.61 -17.67
CA ASP A 19 -26.87 -27.08 -18.81
C ASP A 19 -25.42 -27.57 -18.79
N ILE A 20 -24.76 -27.57 -17.61
CA ILE A 20 -23.41 -28.15 -17.43
C ILE A 20 -23.42 -29.65 -17.75
N ILE A 21 -24.42 -30.41 -17.27
CA ILE A 21 -24.55 -31.84 -17.59
C ILE A 21 -24.75 -32.08 -19.08
N LYS A 22 -25.56 -31.26 -19.74
CA LYS A 22 -25.83 -31.40 -21.17
C LYS A 22 -24.54 -31.24 -21.97
N LEU A 23 -23.74 -30.23 -21.67
CA LEU A 23 -22.42 -30.02 -22.27
C LEU A 23 -21.44 -31.15 -21.94
N LEU A 24 -21.40 -31.63 -20.69
CA LEU A 24 -20.60 -32.78 -20.28
C LEU A 24 -21.02 -34.10 -20.95
N ARG A 25 -22.29 -34.29 -21.30
CA ARG A 25 -22.77 -35.43 -22.09
C ARG A 25 -22.42 -35.30 -23.57
N GLU A 26 -22.51 -34.11 -24.13
CA GLU A 26 -22.05 -33.83 -25.51
C GLU A 26 -20.53 -33.99 -25.63
N LEU A 27 -19.80 -33.81 -24.52
CA LEU A 27 -18.41 -34.18 -24.31
C LEU A 27 -18.17 -35.70 -24.22
N ALA A 28 -19.11 -36.59 -24.54
CA ALA A 28 -18.86 -38.04 -24.72
C ALA A 28 -17.73 -38.35 -25.76
N SER A 29 -17.32 -37.34 -26.52
CA SER A 29 -16.07 -37.29 -27.30
C SER A 29 -14.79 -37.31 -26.46
N ILE A 30 -14.85 -37.21 -25.12
CA ILE A 30 -13.73 -37.29 -24.18
C ILE A 30 -12.92 -38.59 -24.35
N SER A 31 -13.55 -39.70 -24.78
CA SER A 31 -12.79 -40.91 -25.12
C SER A 31 -11.78 -40.67 -26.25
N ARG A 32 -12.08 -39.78 -27.21
CA ARG A 32 -11.13 -39.32 -28.24
C ARG A 32 -10.11 -38.32 -27.68
N ILE A 33 -10.50 -37.44 -26.77
CA ILE A 33 -9.61 -36.46 -26.12
C ILE A 33 -8.56 -37.19 -25.28
N LEU A 34 -8.98 -38.13 -24.44
CA LEU A 34 -8.10 -38.94 -23.59
C LEU A 34 -7.24 -39.91 -24.40
N LYS A 35 -7.75 -40.44 -25.52
CA LYS A 35 -6.94 -41.19 -26.49
C LYS A 35 -5.85 -40.33 -27.11
N VAL A 36 -6.15 -39.09 -27.52
CA VAL A 36 -5.18 -38.15 -28.08
C VAL A 36 -4.18 -37.66 -27.02
N CYS A 37 -4.62 -37.43 -25.78
CA CYS A 37 -3.74 -37.11 -24.65
C CYS A 37 -2.81 -38.28 -24.31
N GLY A 38 -3.30 -39.53 -24.36
CA GLY A 38 -2.49 -40.74 -24.20
C GLY A 38 -1.47 -40.93 -25.32
N GLU A 39 -1.87 -40.74 -26.58
CA GLU A 39 -0.97 -40.82 -27.76
C GLU A 39 0.14 -39.73 -27.76
N LYS A 40 -0.09 -38.59 -27.09
CA LYS A 40 0.87 -37.48 -26.98
C LYS A 40 1.71 -37.51 -25.68
N ALA A 41 1.34 -38.32 -24.69
CA ALA A 41 2.01 -38.41 -23.39
C ALA A 41 3.48 -38.87 -23.52
N ASP A 42 3.78 -39.73 -24.49
CA ASP A 42 5.16 -40.21 -24.76
C ASP A 42 6.12 -39.11 -25.22
N LYS A 43 5.60 -37.99 -25.76
CA LYS A 43 6.41 -36.89 -26.33
C LYS A 43 6.43 -35.62 -25.47
N GLN A 44 5.45 -35.44 -24.57
CA GLN A 44 5.36 -34.30 -23.67
C GLN A 44 4.86 -34.77 -22.29
N PRO A 45 5.74 -34.86 -21.25
CA PRO A 45 5.41 -35.43 -19.95
C PRO A 45 4.38 -34.63 -19.15
N GLU A 46 4.08 -33.40 -19.56
CA GLU A 46 3.01 -32.57 -18.99
C GLU A 46 1.61 -33.20 -19.19
N TYR A 47 1.40 -33.98 -20.26
CA TYR A 47 0.13 -34.70 -20.47
C TYR A 47 -0.05 -35.89 -19.50
N CYS A 48 1.02 -36.42 -18.90
CA CYS A 48 0.91 -37.40 -17.82
C CYS A 48 0.22 -36.80 -16.60
N SER A 49 0.34 -35.48 -16.37
CA SER A 49 -0.35 -34.77 -15.28
C SER A 49 -1.87 -34.66 -15.49
N ILE A 50 -2.35 -34.76 -16.74
CA ILE A 50 -3.78 -34.83 -17.08
C ILE A 50 -4.35 -36.22 -16.76
N LEU A 51 -3.51 -37.26 -16.87
CA LEU A 51 -3.86 -38.65 -16.59
C LEU A 51 -3.68 -39.01 -15.09
N LEU A 52 -2.76 -38.33 -14.39
CA LEU A 52 -2.37 -38.60 -12.99
C LEU A 52 -3.51 -38.51 -11.93
N PRO A 53 -4.47 -37.57 -11.99
CA PRO A 53 -5.63 -37.57 -11.09
C PRO A 53 -6.50 -38.83 -11.22
N PHE A 54 -6.40 -39.54 -12.35
CA PHE A 54 -7.15 -40.76 -12.66
C PHE A 54 -6.37 -42.04 -12.38
N LEU A 55 -5.11 -41.95 -11.93
CA LEU A 55 -4.17 -43.07 -11.83
C LEU A 55 -3.65 -43.37 -10.41
N LYS A 56 -4.30 -42.85 -9.36
CA LYS A 56 -3.97 -43.33 -8.01
C LYS A 56 -4.53 -44.75 -7.80
N GLU A 57 -3.60 -45.69 -7.86
CA GLU A 57 -3.65 -47.14 -7.53
C GLU A 57 -3.91 -48.11 -8.70
N LYS A 58 -2.87 -48.42 -9.48
CA LYS A 58 -2.17 -49.72 -9.44
C LYS A 58 -1.19 -49.90 -10.61
N VAL A 59 -0.15 -50.67 -10.34
CA VAL A 59 0.86 -51.16 -11.29
C VAL A 59 0.30 -52.39 -12.02
N SER A 60 -0.02 -52.27 -13.31
CA SER A 60 0.06 -53.32 -14.38
C SER A 60 -1.04 -53.20 -15.45
N ASP A 61 -0.62 -53.36 -16.71
CA ASP A 61 -1.35 -53.70 -17.95
C ASP A 61 -2.08 -52.61 -18.76
N GLU A 62 -1.51 -52.31 -19.94
CA GLU A 62 -1.88 -51.29 -20.93
C GLU A 62 -3.18 -51.59 -21.72
N LEU A 63 -3.82 -52.74 -21.55
CA LEU A 63 -5.02 -53.11 -22.32
C LEU A 63 -6.38 -52.83 -21.63
N ASN A 64 -6.39 -52.40 -20.37
CA ASN A 64 -7.61 -52.04 -19.61
C ASN A 64 -7.83 -50.51 -19.46
N TYR A 65 -6.85 -49.69 -19.84
CA TYR A 65 -6.82 -48.23 -19.67
C TYR A 65 -8.06 -47.50 -20.24
N ALA A 66 -8.55 -47.95 -21.39
CA ALA A 66 -9.72 -47.36 -22.05
C ALA A 66 -11.03 -47.71 -21.34
N GLU A 67 -11.09 -48.87 -20.67
CA GLU A 67 -12.31 -49.34 -20.00
C GLU A 67 -12.45 -48.74 -18.59
N ASP A 68 -11.34 -48.47 -17.89
CA ASP A 68 -11.34 -47.82 -16.56
C ASP A 68 -11.67 -46.32 -16.65
N VAL A 69 -11.14 -45.62 -17.66
CA VAL A 69 -11.53 -44.24 -17.98
C VAL A 69 -13.01 -44.15 -18.39
N LYS A 70 -13.50 -45.13 -19.15
CA LYS A 70 -14.90 -45.25 -19.57
C LYS A 70 -15.81 -45.65 -18.41
N GLN A 71 -15.33 -46.42 -17.44
CA GLN A 71 -16.01 -46.68 -16.15
C GLN A 71 -16.05 -45.44 -15.26
N PHE A 72 -14.98 -44.63 -15.21
CA PHE A 72 -14.94 -43.39 -14.44
C PHE A 72 -15.86 -42.31 -15.02
N LEU A 73 -15.83 -42.12 -16.35
CA LEU A 73 -16.79 -41.25 -17.04
C LEU A 73 -18.22 -41.80 -16.93
N SER A 74 -18.40 -43.12 -17.01
CA SER A 74 -19.66 -43.76 -16.65
C SER A 74 -20.05 -43.50 -15.20
N ARG A 75 -19.12 -43.43 -14.24
CA ARG A 75 -19.37 -43.11 -12.82
C ARG A 75 -19.67 -41.64 -12.58
N ILE A 76 -19.03 -40.70 -13.27
CA ILE A 76 -19.41 -39.28 -13.26
C ILE A 76 -20.81 -39.13 -13.87
N VAL A 77 -21.05 -39.76 -15.02
CA VAL A 77 -22.38 -39.77 -15.66
C VAL A 77 -23.41 -40.45 -14.75
N LEU A 78 -23.10 -41.57 -14.09
CA LEU A 78 -23.96 -42.27 -13.11
C LEU A 78 -24.22 -41.40 -11.87
N MET A 79 -23.20 -40.80 -11.26
CA MET A 79 -23.36 -39.88 -10.12
C MET A 79 -24.23 -38.66 -10.47
N LEU A 80 -24.17 -38.20 -11.73
CA LEU A 80 -24.98 -37.09 -12.24
C LEU A 80 -26.37 -37.53 -12.75
N THR A 81 -26.63 -38.83 -12.91
CA THR A 81 -27.90 -39.40 -13.45
C THR A 81 -28.68 -40.29 -12.50
N GLU A 82 -28.14 -40.67 -11.33
CA GLU A 82 -28.90 -41.49 -10.37
C GLU A 82 -30.10 -40.74 -9.76
N PRO A 83 -31.23 -41.46 -9.54
CA PRO A 83 -32.46 -40.94 -8.96
C PRO A 83 -32.43 -40.86 -7.42
N GLN A 84 -31.27 -40.60 -6.81
CA GLN A 84 -31.16 -40.28 -5.38
C GLN A 84 -31.35 -38.77 -5.18
N PRO A 85 -32.15 -38.32 -4.19
CA PRO A 85 -32.55 -36.92 -4.02
C PRO A 85 -31.43 -36.08 -3.39
N THR A 86 -30.30 -35.94 -4.08
CA THR A 86 -29.25 -35.00 -3.71
C THR A 86 -29.56 -33.62 -4.30
N SER A 87 -29.42 -32.57 -3.49
CA SER A 87 -29.72 -31.21 -3.92
C SER A 87 -28.79 -30.75 -5.04
N PRO A 88 -29.25 -29.94 -6.01
CA PRO A 88 -28.40 -29.38 -7.07
C PRO A 88 -27.15 -28.66 -6.53
N GLY A 89 -27.27 -27.99 -5.37
CA GLY A 89 -26.14 -27.33 -4.70
C GLY A 89 -25.05 -28.30 -4.23
N TYR A 90 -25.42 -29.46 -3.67
CA TYR A 90 -24.44 -30.49 -3.27
C TYR A 90 -23.67 -31.04 -4.47
N ARG A 91 -24.36 -31.21 -5.62
CA ARG A 91 -23.73 -31.71 -6.85
C ARG A 91 -22.78 -30.68 -7.48
N LEU A 92 -23.10 -29.38 -7.39
CA LEU A 92 -22.19 -28.31 -7.78
C LEU A 92 -20.94 -28.28 -6.88
N GLN A 93 -21.09 -28.40 -5.56
CA GLN A 93 -19.95 -28.49 -4.64
C GLN A 93 -19.05 -29.71 -4.89
N LEU A 94 -19.64 -30.84 -5.31
CA LEU A 94 -18.86 -32.01 -5.70
C LEU A 94 -18.04 -31.75 -6.97
N LEU A 95 -18.62 -31.03 -7.95
CA LEU A 95 -17.90 -30.61 -9.16
C LEU A 95 -16.74 -29.66 -8.83
N GLU A 96 -16.96 -28.67 -7.95
CA GLU A 96 -15.92 -27.73 -7.50
C GLU A 96 -14.70 -28.42 -6.87
N ARG A 97 -14.91 -29.55 -6.18
CA ARG A 97 -13.85 -30.31 -5.49
C ARG A 97 -13.19 -31.40 -6.34
N SER A 98 -13.64 -31.57 -7.59
CA SER A 98 -13.28 -32.72 -8.43
C SER A 98 -12.11 -32.49 -9.39
N ASP A 99 -11.33 -31.41 -9.22
CA ASP A 99 -10.25 -31.00 -10.14
C ASP A 99 -10.66 -30.97 -11.64
N LEU A 100 -11.96 -31.00 -11.92
CA LEU A 100 -12.51 -31.13 -13.26
C LEU A 100 -12.19 -29.89 -14.10
N ALA A 101 -12.34 -28.70 -13.51
CA ALA A 101 -12.00 -27.44 -14.15
C ALA A 101 -10.53 -27.40 -14.59
N LYS A 102 -9.61 -27.82 -13.72
CA LYS A 102 -8.17 -27.92 -14.00
C LYS A 102 -7.87 -28.93 -15.11
N THR A 103 -8.49 -30.10 -15.05
CA THR A 103 -8.28 -31.19 -16.01
C THR A 103 -8.79 -30.83 -17.40
N LEU A 104 -10.01 -30.30 -17.49
CA LEU A 104 -10.58 -29.82 -18.75
C LEU A 104 -9.70 -28.71 -19.33
N PHE A 105 -9.23 -27.78 -18.51
CA PHE A 105 -8.35 -26.70 -18.96
C PHE A 105 -7.06 -27.22 -19.60
N LEU A 106 -6.34 -28.12 -18.94
CA LEU A 106 -5.11 -28.71 -19.47
C LEU A 106 -5.34 -29.46 -20.79
N SER A 107 -6.53 -30.05 -20.97
CA SER A 107 -6.87 -30.79 -22.19
C SER A 107 -7.06 -29.91 -23.44
N ILE A 108 -7.19 -28.58 -23.29
CA ILE A 108 -7.24 -27.63 -24.42
C ILE A 108 -5.99 -27.75 -25.31
N ALA A 109 -4.82 -27.98 -24.71
CA ALA A 109 -3.55 -28.07 -25.43
C ALA A 109 -3.46 -29.32 -26.33
N ALA A 110 -4.10 -30.41 -25.94
CA ALA A 110 -4.09 -31.64 -26.72
C ALA A 110 -4.93 -31.54 -28.02
N LEU A 111 -5.86 -30.58 -28.07
CA LEU A 111 -6.96 -30.49 -29.04
C LEU A 111 -6.75 -29.51 -30.19
N GLU A 112 -5.50 -29.12 -30.48
CA GLU A 112 -5.13 -28.15 -31.54
C GLU A 112 -5.73 -28.44 -32.94
N LYS A 113 -6.07 -29.70 -33.24
CA LYS A 113 -6.62 -30.11 -34.56
C LYS A 113 -8.13 -30.38 -34.55
N GLN A 114 -8.85 -30.05 -33.46
CA GLN A 114 -10.27 -30.38 -33.29
C GLN A 114 -11.09 -29.18 -32.78
N PRO A 115 -11.40 -28.20 -33.65
CA PRO A 115 -12.00 -26.92 -33.24
C PRO A 115 -13.39 -27.06 -32.61
N ALA A 116 -14.22 -28.00 -33.08
CA ALA A 116 -15.57 -28.23 -32.54
C ALA A 116 -15.57 -28.72 -31.09
N ILE A 117 -14.62 -29.60 -30.73
CA ILE A 117 -14.49 -30.15 -29.37
C ILE A 117 -13.84 -29.11 -28.44
N LYS A 118 -12.86 -28.36 -28.95
CA LYS A 118 -12.25 -27.24 -28.24
C LYS A 118 -13.28 -26.18 -27.86
N LEU A 119 -14.20 -25.84 -28.78
CA LEU A 119 -15.26 -24.88 -28.54
C LEU A 119 -16.20 -25.33 -27.41
N LEU A 120 -16.64 -26.59 -27.44
CA LEU A 120 -17.48 -27.18 -26.39
C LEU A 120 -16.78 -27.19 -25.02
N LEU A 121 -15.46 -27.36 -25.03
CA LEU A 121 -14.63 -27.37 -23.84
C LEU A 121 -14.47 -25.96 -23.25
N LEU A 122 -14.25 -24.94 -24.09
CA LEU A 122 -14.27 -23.54 -23.66
C LEU A 122 -15.64 -23.12 -23.13
N GLN A 123 -16.74 -23.58 -23.74
CA GLN A 123 -18.10 -23.36 -23.22
C GLN A 123 -18.28 -23.98 -21.82
N THR A 124 -17.79 -25.20 -21.64
CA THR A 124 -17.88 -25.89 -20.35
C THR A 124 -17.03 -25.19 -19.29
N LEU A 125 -15.83 -24.73 -19.63
CA LEU A 125 -14.95 -23.98 -18.74
C LEU A 125 -15.51 -22.61 -18.38
N GLN A 126 -16.14 -21.89 -19.31
CA GLN A 126 -16.84 -20.64 -19.01
C GLN A 126 -17.92 -20.85 -17.93
N MET A 127 -18.72 -21.91 -18.07
CA MET A 127 -19.77 -22.21 -17.10
C MET A 127 -19.18 -22.60 -15.74
N LEU A 128 -18.10 -23.39 -15.71
CA LEU A 128 -17.40 -23.78 -14.48
C LEU A 128 -16.71 -22.60 -13.79
N SER A 129 -16.15 -21.66 -14.53
CA SER A 129 -15.54 -20.46 -13.95
C SER A 129 -16.58 -19.45 -13.45
N SER A 130 -17.74 -19.34 -14.12
CA SER A 130 -18.83 -18.45 -13.68
C SER A 130 -19.57 -18.93 -12.41
N THR A 131 -19.34 -20.18 -11.99
CA THR A 131 -20.10 -20.83 -10.92
C THR A 131 -19.36 -20.90 -9.59
N SER A 132 -18.02 -20.78 -9.59
CA SER A 132 -17.23 -21.02 -8.37
C SER A 132 -15.84 -20.40 -8.39
N ASP A 133 -15.51 -19.66 -7.32
CA ASP A 133 -14.18 -19.13 -7.03
C ASP A 133 -13.12 -20.24 -6.93
N MET A 134 -13.52 -21.44 -6.47
CA MET A 134 -12.63 -22.60 -6.40
C MET A 134 -12.23 -23.09 -7.79
N ASN A 135 -13.18 -23.13 -8.74
CA ASN A 135 -12.88 -23.49 -10.13
C ASN A 135 -11.95 -22.46 -10.78
N CYS A 136 -12.16 -21.17 -10.52
CA CYS A 136 -11.24 -20.11 -10.96
C CYS A 136 -9.84 -20.30 -10.38
N THR A 137 -9.73 -20.61 -9.09
CA THR A 137 -8.45 -20.88 -8.42
C THR A 137 -7.74 -22.10 -9.03
N LEU A 138 -8.48 -23.17 -9.31
CA LEU A 138 -7.97 -24.37 -9.96
C LEU A 138 -7.45 -24.10 -11.38
N MET A 139 -8.16 -23.29 -12.17
CA MET A 139 -7.70 -22.85 -13.50
C MET A 139 -6.46 -21.95 -13.40
N LEU A 140 -6.40 -21.05 -12.42
CA LEU A 140 -5.22 -20.20 -12.20
C LEU A 140 -4.00 -21.00 -11.76
N SER A 141 -4.17 -22.11 -11.02
CA SER A 141 -3.06 -22.97 -10.60
C SER A 141 -2.26 -23.58 -11.76
N VAL A 142 -2.84 -23.61 -12.97
CA VAL A 142 -2.23 -24.12 -14.20
C VAL A 142 -1.92 -23.04 -15.23
N ARG A 143 -1.65 -21.80 -14.78
CA ARG A 143 -1.42 -20.63 -15.64
C ARG A 143 -2.57 -20.35 -16.62
N GLY A 144 -3.80 -20.55 -16.14
CA GLY A 144 -4.97 -20.53 -17.00
C GLY A 144 -5.26 -19.18 -17.68
N ALA A 145 -4.97 -18.07 -17.00
CA ALA A 145 -5.20 -16.74 -17.57
C ALA A 145 -4.27 -16.46 -18.77
N GLU A 146 -3.00 -16.79 -18.63
CA GLU A 146 -2.01 -16.63 -19.70
C GLU A 146 -2.26 -17.59 -20.87
N SER A 147 -2.54 -18.85 -20.60
CA SER A 147 -2.75 -19.85 -21.65
C SER A 147 -4.03 -19.57 -22.46
N ILE A 148 -5.10 -19.08 -21.83
CA ILE A 148 -6.29 -18.60 -22.57
C ILE A 148 -5.92 -17.38 -23.40
N CYS A 149 -5.20 -16.41 -22.82
CA CYS A 149 -4.81 -15.19 -23.51
C CYS A 149 -4.04 -15.48 -24.81
N LEU A 150 -3.06 -16.39 -24.77
CA LEU A 150 -2.22 -16.77 -25.90
C LEU A 150 -2.91 -17.65 -26.96
N ARG A 151 -4.12 -18.14 -26.69
CA ARG A 151 -4.89 -19.03 -27.59
C ARG A 151 -6.14 -18.37 -28.18
N MET A 152 -6.37 -17.10 -27.87
CA MET A 152 -7.56 -16.37 -28.34
C MET A 152 -7.60 -16.19 -29.87
N ASN A 153 -6.44 -16.17 -30.56
CA ASN A 153 -6.35 -15.93 -32.01
C ASN A 153 -6.37 -17.20 -32.87
N GLU A 154 -6.81 -18.34 -32.34
CA GLU A 154 -6.88 -19.53 -33.17
C GLU A 154 -7.91 -19.34 -34.31
N PRO A 155 -7.61 -19.84 -35.53
CA PRO A 155 -8.45 -19.59 -36.70
C PRO A 155 -9.84 -20.21 -36.51
N ASP A 156 -10.83 -19.36 -36.26
CA ASP A 156 -12.23 -19.72 -36.06
C ASP A 156 -13.15 -18.84 -36.91
N PRO A 157 -13.75 -19.38 -38.00
CA PRO A 157 -14.71 -18.65 -38.83
C PRO A 157 -15.98 -18.22 -38.07
N SER A 158 -16.28 -18.83 -36.91
CA SER A 158 -17.48 -18.55 -36.12
C SER A 158 -17.29 -17.47 -35.05
N GLY A 159 -16.04 -17.13 -34.69
CA GLY A 159 -15.71 -16.15 -33.63
C GLY A 159 -16.06 -16.60 -32.20
N MET A 160 -16.49 -17.84 -32.00
CA MET A 160 -16.98 -18.35 -30.71
C MET A 160 -15.84 -18.74 -29.77
N ILE A 161 -14.70 -19.22 -30.30
CA ILE A 161 -13.51 -19.50 -29.49
C ILE A 161 -13.03 -18.23 -28.76
N LEU A 162 -13.01 -17.13 -29.49
CA LEU A 162 -12.62 -15.83 -29.00
C LEU A 162 -13.57 -15.33 -27.91
N PHE A 163 -14.89 -15.48 -28.14
CA PHE A 163 -15.95 -15.12 -27.19
C PHE A 163 -15.82 -15.87 -25.86
N HIS A 164 -15.82 -17.20 -25.88
CA HIS A 164 -15.75 -18.00 -24.65
C HIS A 164 -14.43 -17.83 -23.90
N SER A 165 -13.32 -17.63 -24.62
CA SER A 165 -12.01 -17.33 -24.01
C SER A 165 -12.03 -16.01 -23.22
N SER A 166 -12.67 -14.98 -23.77
CA SER A 166 -12.79 -13.68 -23.11
C SER A 166 -13.67 -13.74 -21.86
N GLU A 167 -14.76 -14.50 -21.92
CA GLU A 167 -15.65 -14.74 -20.78
C GLU A 167 -14.98 -15.56 -19.67
N ILE A 168 -14.14 -16.53 -20.02
CA ILE A 168 -13.33 -17.25 -19.01
C ILE A 168 -12.36 -16.28 -18.33
N LEU A 169 -11.63 -15.45 -19.09
CA LEU A 169 -10.71 -14.45 -18.51
C LEU A 169 -11.44 -13.48 -17.59
N TRP A 170 -12.65 -13.06 -17.95
CA TRP A 170 -13.51 -12.24 -17.10
C TRP A 170 -13.83 -12.93 -15.77
N ASN A 171 -14.30 -14.18 -15.81
CA ASN A 171 -14.62 -14.95 -14.61
C ASN A 171 -13.37 -15.16 -13.71
N LEU A 172 -12.19 -15.32 -14.30
CA LEU A 172 -10.93 -15.42 -13.55
C LEU A 172 -10.54 -14.08 -12.88
N LEU A 173 -10.82 -12.94 -13.52
CA LEU A 173 -10.57 -11.60 -12.96
C LEU A 173 -11.56 -11.23 -11.86
N GLU A 174 -12.82 -11.65 -11.99
CA GLU A 174 -13.90 -11.33 -11.06
C GLU A 174 -13.86 -12.24 -9.81
N SER A 175 -13.77 -13.55 -10.02
CA SER A 175 -13.89 -14.59 -8.98
C SER A 175 -12.57 -15.27 -8.59
N GLY A 176 -11.47 -14.98 -9.30
CA GLY A 176 -10.15 -15.56 -9.02
C GLY A 176 -9.22 -14.66 -8.20
N ASN A 177 -8.04 -15.19 -7.85
CA ASN A 177 -7.01 -14.41 -7.17
C ASN A 177 -6.41 -13.36 -8.13
N LYS A 178 -6.79 -12.10 -7.93
CA LYS A 178 -6.40 -10.95 -8.77
C LYS A 178 -4.88 -10.78 -8.90
N ALA A 179 -4.11 -11.04 -7.85
CA ALA A 179 -2.66 -10.93 -7.90
C ALA A 179 -2.05 -12.00 -8.82
N THR A 180 -2.56 -13.23 -8.74
CA THR A 180 -2.15 -14.34 -9.61
C THR A 180 -2.55 -14.12 -11.07
N VAL A 181 -3.77 -13.64 -11.33
CA VAL A 181 -4.23 -13.31 -12.69
C VAL A 181 -3.35 -12.22 -13.30
N ALA A 182 -3.09 -11.14 -12.55
CA ALA A 182 -2.27 -10.05 -13.02
C ALA A 182 -0.82 -10.50 -13.30
N ALA A 183 -0.24 -11.36 -12.46
CA ALA A 183 1.09 -11.92 -12.68
C ALA A 183 1.17 -12.83 -13.92
N GLN A 184 0.10 -13.56 -14.24
CA GLN A 184 0.03 -14.40 -15.44
C GLN A 184 -0.15 -13.57 -16.71
N LEU A 185 -0.99 -12.53 -16.67
CA LEU A 185 -1.24 -11.67 -17.83
C LEU A 185 -0.14 -10.64 -18.09
N SER A 186 0.70 -10.34 -17.09
CA SER A 186 1.86 -9.45 -17.23
C SER A 186 3.06 -10.11 -17.93
N SER A 187 2.92 -11.31 -18.49
CA SER A 187 4.00 -11.91 -19.28
C SER A 187 4.20 -11.15 -20.59
N VAL A 188 5.48 -10.99 -21.00
CA VAL A 188 5.86 -10.29 -22.24
C VAL A 188 5.14 -10.89 -23.45
N GLU A 189 4.95 -12.21 -23.44
CA GLU A 189 4.21 -12.94 -24.47
C GLU A 189 2.73 -12.54 -24.52
N CYS A 190 2.04 -12.45 -23.37
CA CYS A 190 0.66 -11.96 -23.33
C CYS A 190 0.56 -10.51 -23.81
N ALA A 191 1.44 -9.63 -23.35
CA ALA A 191 1.45 -8.22 -23.73
C ALA A 191 1.70 -8.03 -25.25
N MET A 192 2.67 -8.76 -25.81
CA MET A 192 2.94 -8.75 -27.26
C MET A 192 1.83 -9.41 -28.08
N TYR A 193 1.25 -10.50 -27.59
CA TYR A 193 0.18 -11.22 -28.27
C TYR A 193 -1.09 -10.36 -28.35
N VAL A 194 -1.50 -9.73 -27.24
CA VAL A 194 -2.60 -8.74 -27.21
C VAL A 194 -2.33 -7.59 -28.19
N ARG A 195 -1.09 -7.09 -28.27
CA ARG A 195 -0.69 -6.05 -29.22
C ARG A 195 -0.78 -6.53 -30.68
N SER A 196 -0.49 -7.79 -30.98
CA SER A 196 -0.54 -8.37 -32.33
C SER A 196 -1.96 -8.58 -32.86
N LEU A 197 -2.93 -8.75 -31.97
CA LEU A 197 -4.35 -9.02 -32.30
C LEU A 197 -5.08 -7.81 -32.90
N THR A 198 -4.56 -6.61 -32.67
CA THR A 198 -5.02 -5.34 -33.28
C THR A 198 -4.95 -5.31 -34.82
N ARG A 199 -4.19 -6.23 -35.44
CA ARG A 199 -3.90 -6.23 -36.89
C ARG A 199 -4.85 -7.08 -37.74
N PHE A 200 -5.75 -7.90 -37.17
CA PHE A 200 -6.53 -8.87 -37.95
C PHE A 200 -7.92 -8.36 -38.44
N PRO A 201 -8.32 -8.62 -39.71
CA PRO A 201 -9.62 -8.21 -40.25
C PRO A 201 -10.84 -9.02 -39.78
N SER A 202 -10.66 -10.28 -39.38
CA SER A 202 -11.75 -11.22 -39.08
C SER A 202 -12.51 -10.88 -37.78
N VAL A 203 -11.89 -10.13 -36.86
CA VAL A 203 -12.49 -9.60 -35.63
C VAL A 203 -13.49 -8.46 -35.92
N ARG A 204 -13.56 -7.98 -37.17
CA ARG A 204 -14.28 -6.74 -37.55
C ARG A 204 -15.73 -6.94 -38.00
N GLN A 205 -16.21 -8.17 -38.21
CA GLN A 205 -17.51 -8.40 -38.87
C GLN A 205 -18.58 -9.15 -38.06
N ASN A 206 -18.25 -9.94 -37.03
CA ASN A 206 -19.26 -10.77 -36.31
C ASN A 206 -19.05 -10.95 -34.79
N SER A 207 -18.27 -10.08 -34.16
CA SER A 207 -17.84 -10.24 -32.76
C SER A 207 -18.70 -9.42 -31.78
N SER A 208 -18.94 -9.94 -30.58
CA SER A 208 -19.55 -9.18 -29.49
C SER A 208 -18.73 -7.90 -29.17
N PRO A 209 -19.36 -6.83 -28.63
CA PRO A 209 -18.67 -5.58 -28.26
C PRO A 209 -17.42 -5.82 -27.38
N SER A 210 -17.46 -6.86 -26.54
CA SER A 210 -16.36 -7.30 -25.68
C SER A 210 -15.09 -7.70 -26.48
N LEU A 211 -15.26 -8.25 -27.68
CA LEU A 211 -14.16 -8.80 -28.49
C LEU A 211 -13.45 -7.77 -29.36
N VAL A 212 -14.17 -6.82 -29.96
CA VAL A 212 -13.55 -5.72 -30.73
C VAL A 212 -12.63 -4.87 -29.83
N PHE A 213 -12.84 -4.98 -28.52
CA PHE A 213 -12.33 -4.05 -27.54
C PHE A 213 -11.13 -4.55 -26.73
N TRP A 214 -11.08 -5.86 -26.43
CA TRP A 214 -9.86 -6.52 -25.95
C TRP A 214 -8.70 -6.39 -26.94
N PHE A 215 -9.00 -6.31 -28.24
CA PHE A 215 -7.99 -6.36 -29.31
C PHE A 215 -7.76 -5.03 -30.02
N GLY A 216 -8.34 -3.93 -29.56
CA GLY A 216 -8.27 -2.62 -30.21
C GLY A 216 -7.78 -1.51 -29.29
N PHE A 217 -6.86 -1.80 -28.36
CA PHE A 217 -6.38 -0.83 -27.37
C PHE A 217 -5.46 0.23 -28.00
N ASP A 218 -6.09 1.15 -28.73
CA ASP A 218 -5.60 2.47 -29.09
C ASP A 218 -6.26 3.46 -28.12
N GLY A 219 -5.55 4.48 -27.64
CA GLY A 219 -6.11 5.43 -26.65
C GLY A 219 -7.37 6.15 -27.16
N HIS A 220 -7.48 6.33 -28.48
CA HIS A 220 -8.70 6.76 -29.16
C HIS A 220 -9.90 5.81 -29.03
N VAL A 221 -9.69 4.49 -29.01
CA VAL A 221 -10.75 3.48 -28.84
C VAL A 221 -11.18 3.41 -27.38
N PHE A 222 -10.23 3.46 -26.44
CA PHE A 222 -10.51 3.54 -25.00
C PHE A 222 -11.35 4.77 -24.68
N SER A 223 -10.93 5.96 -25.12
CA SER A 223 -11.58 7.24 -24.80
C SER A 223 -13.04 7.31 -25.23
N ARG A 224 -13.33 6.68 -26.38
CA ARG A 224 -14.64 6.71 -27.01
C ARG A 224 -15.59 5.64 -26.51
N ALA A 225 -15.06 4.55 -25.97
CA ALA A 225 -15.85 3.51 -25.32
C ALA A 225 -16.14 3.84 -23.85
N SER A 226 -15.25 4.57 -23.19
CA SER A 226 -15.45 5.11 -21.84
C SER A 226 -16.41 6.30 -21.84
N VAL A 227 -16.31 7.23 -22.80
CA VAL A 227 -17.20 8.40 -22.94
C VAL A 227 -17.93 8.36 -24.28
N SER A 228 -19.26 8.26 -24.26
CA SER A 228 -20.14 8.12 -25.44
C SER A 228 -20.20 9.38 -26.32
N VAL A 229 -19.08 9.84 -26.89
CA VAL A 229 -18.97 11.03 -27.75
C VAL A 229 -19.12 10.66 -29.24
N LYS A 230 -19.58 11.56 -30.11
CA LYS A 230 -19.68 11.36 -31.59
C LYS A 230 -18.33 11.60 -32.30
N SER A 231 -17.95 10.77 -33.29
CA SER A 231 -16.78 10.95 -34.19
C SER A 231 -17.07 10.35 -35.56
N HIS A 232 -16.23 10.72 -36.52
CA HIS A 232 -16.30 10.33 -37.92
C HIS A 232 -15.37 9.15 -38.27
N HIS A 233 -14.81 8.44 -37.27
CA HIS A 233 -13.96 7.27 -37.50
C HIS A 233 -14.81 6.01 -37.74
N ASN A 234 -14.65 5.39 -38.92
CA ASN A 234 -15.47 4.27 -39.42
C ASN A 234 -15.52 3.02 -38.51
N LEU A 235 -14.56 2.84 -37.60
CA LEU A 235 -14.44 1.70 -36.69
C LEU A 235 -15.40 1.79 -35.49
N VAL A 236 -15.70 2.99 -34.98
CA VAL A 236 -16.48 3.18 -33.74
C VAL A 236 -17.91 3.66 -34.02
N GLY A 237 -18.19 4.14 -35.23
CA GLY A 237 -19.57 4.39 -35.67
C GLY A 237 -20.48 3.15 -35.67
N LYS A 238 -19.91 1.95 -35.52
CA LYS A 238 -20.62 0.66 -35.52
C LYS A 238 -20.78 0.01 -34.14
N LEU A 239 -20.09 0.47 -33.10
CA LEU A 239 -20.28 0.00 -31.72
C LEU A 239 -21.47 0.74 -31.12
N LYS A 240 -22.65 0.08 -31.06
CA LYS A 240 -23.81 0.58 -30.32
C LYS A 240 -23.55 0.40 -28.81
N LEU A 241 -22.77 1.29 -28.21
CA LEU A 241 -22.66 1.37 -26.76
C LEU A 241 -24.00 1.87 -26.21
N THR A 242 -24.63 1.08 -25.36
CA THR A 242 -25.88 1.41 -24.68
C THR A 242 -25.62 1.72 -23.20
N TYR A 243 -26.66 1.63 -22.37
CA TYR A 243 -26.58 1.83 -20.91
C TYR A 243 -27.04 0.55 -20.19
N ASN A 244 -26.74 -0.61 -20.78
CA ASN A 244 -27.12 -1.91 -20.24
C ASN A 244 -26.03 -2.43 -19.26
N MET A 245 -26.31 -3.55 -18.58
CA MET A 245 -25.37 -4.14 -17.62
C MET A 245 -24.09 -4.67 -18.27
N GLU A 246 -24.17 -5.14 -19.52
CA GLU A 246 -23.01 -5.65 -20.28
C GLU A 246 -22.02 -4.52 -20.59
N ASP A 247 -22.52 -3.34 -21.00
CA ASP A 247 -21.73 -2.14 -21.24
C ASP A 247 -21.08 -1.62 -19.95
N LEU A 248 -21.77 -1.75 -18.81
CA LEU A 248 -21.18 -1.43 -17.50
C LEU A 248 -19.99 -2.35 -17.21
N GLN A 249 -20.17 -3.67 -17.31
CA GLN A 249 -19.08 -4.63 -17.05
C GLN A 249 -17.92 -4.46 -18.01
N MET A 250 -18.20 -4.19 -19.28
CA MET A 250 -17.16 -3.84 -20.26
C MET A 250 -16.34 -2.63 -19.80
N LYS A 251 -16.98 -1.53 -19.40
CA LYS A 251 -16.26 -0.34 -18.93
C LYS A 251 -15.46 -0.61 -17.66
N LYS A 252 -15.99 -1.41 -16.74
CA LYS A 252 -15.24 -1.82 -15.54
C LYS A 252 -14.03 -2.70 -15.91
N LEU A 253 -14.14 -3.54 -16.94
CA LEU A 253 -13.02 -4.35 -17.43
C LEU A 253 -11.86 -3.51 -17.92
N LEU A 254 -12.17 -2.52 -18.76
CA LEU A 254 -11.18 -1.59 -19.29
C LEU A 254 -10.36 -0.90 -18.22
N LEU A 255 -11.09 -0.38 -17.23
CA LEU A 255 -10.52 0.38 -16.15
C LEU A 255 -9.57 -0.52 -15.35
N ASN A 256 -9.96 -1.79 -15.12
CA ASN A 256 -9.08 -2.78 -14.50
C ASN A 256 -7.87 -3.13 -15.38
N LEU A 257 -8.04 -3.26 -16.70
CA LEU A 257 -6.95 -3.56 -17.61
C LEU A 257 -5.89 -2.45 -17.61
N LEU A 258 -6.31 -1.19 -17.57
CA LEU A 258 -5.38 -0.05 -17.44
C LEU A 258 -4.51 -0.15 -16.18
N VAL A 259 -5.07 -0.60 -15.05
CA VAL A 259 -4.33 -0.80 -13.79
C VAL A 259 -3.36 -1.99 -13.87
N VAL A 260 -3.69 -3.00 -14.66
CA VAL A 260 -2.76 -4.12 -14.90
C VAL A 260 -1.61 -3.68 -15.81
N MET A 261 -1.93 -2.95 -16.88
CA MET A 261 -0.93 -2.38 -17.80
C MET A 261 -0.04 -1.35 -17.10
N SER A 262 -0.55 -0.61 -16.12
CA SER A 262 0.25 0.37 -15.38
C SER A 262 1.40 -0.22 -14.56
N ARG A 263 1.49 -1.55 -14.43
CA ARG A 263 2.62 -2.23 -13.79
C ARG A 263 3.88 -2.24 -14.65
N ASP A 264 3.74 -2.10 -15.96
CA ASP A 264 4.84 -1.94 -16.89
C ASP A 264 4.62 -0.65 -17.71
N PRO A 265 5.38 0.43 -17.43
CA PRO A 265 5.25 1.70 -18.12
C PRO A 265 5.34 1.61 -19.65
N ALA A 266 6.02 0.59 -20.20
CA ALA A 266 6.13 0.38 -21.64
C ALA A 266 4.81 -0.10 -22.29
N THR A 267 3.87 -0.59 -21.48
CA THR A 267 2.59 -1.14 -21.96
C THR A 267 1.44 -0.16 -21.87
N ILE A 268 1.56 0.90 -21.06
CA ILE A 268 0.49 1.90 -20.90
C ILE A 268 0.28 2.62 -22.23
N PRO A 269 -0.97 2.76 -22.71
CA PRO A 269 -1.26 3.65 -23.83
C PRO A 269 -0.94 5.09 -23.39
N VAL A 270 0.17 5.62 -23.90
CA VAL A 270 0.62 7.00 -23.66
C VAL A 270 -0.20 7.96 -24.52
N ASP A 271 -1.50 8.06 -24.25
CA ASP A 271 -2.42 8.86 -25.06
C ASP A 271 -3.27 9.79 -24.17
N GLU A 272 -3.30 11.07 -24.52
CA GLU A 272 -4.01 12.14 -23.80
C GLU A 272 -5.50 11.81 -23.60
N GLN A 273 -6.08 11.13 -24.58
CA GLN A 273 -7.48 10.78 -24.68
C GLN A 273 -7.89 9.78 -23.59
N VAL A 274 -6.94 8.99 -23.06
CA VAL A 274 -7.17 8.10 -21.92
C VAL A 274 -7.43 8.92 -20.66
N ILE A 275 -6.58 9.91 -20.37
CA ILE A 275 -6.78 10.80 -19.22
C ILE A 275 -8.06 11.61 -19.37
N LEU A 276 -8.29 12.23 -20.53
CA LEU A 276 -9.49 13.02 -20.78
C LEU A 276 -10.77 12.20 -20.56
N ALA A 277 -10.76 10.94 -20.97
CA ALA A 277 -11.89 10.05 -20.79
C ALA A 277 -12.12 9.66 -19.33
N LEU A 278 -11.05 9.33 -18.60
CA LEU A 278 -11.13 9.04 -17.18
C LEU A 278 -11.63 10.25 -16.38
N LEU A 279 -11.10 11.44 -16.66
CA LEU A 279 -11.57 12.70 -16.05
C LEU A 279 -13.03 12.97 -16.38
N THR A 280 -13.46 12.70 -17.61
CA THR A 280 -14.86 12.86 -18.00
C THR A 280 -15.79 11.85 -17.32
N LEU A 281 -15.36 10.61 -17.14
CA LEU A 281 -16.10 9.61 -16.36
C LEU A 281 -16.20 10.00 -14.88
N ALA A 282 -15.18 10.65 -14.33
CA ALA A 282 -15.13 11.06 -12.94
C ALA A 282 -15.94 12.34 -12.62
N LYS A 283 -16.42 13.07 -13.64
CA LYS A 283 -17.14 14.35 -13.44
C LYS A 283 -18.37 14.20 -12.54
N PRO A 284 -18.73 15.25 -11.77
CA PRO A 284 -19.97 15.28 -11.01
C PRO A 284 -21.18 14.96 -11.89
N PRO A 285 -22.22 14.29 -11.35
CA PRO A 285 -23.46 14.07 -12.08
C PRO A 285 -24.10 15.42 -12.42
N ALA A 286 -24.65 15.54 -13.64
CA ALA A 286 -25.37 16.73 -14.06
C ALA A 286 -26.56 17.00 -13.12
N THR A 287 -26.84 18.27 -12.85
CA THR A 287 -28.00 18.62 -12.03
C THR A 287 -29.31 18.25 -12.76
N PRO A 288 -30.41 17.94 -12.05
CA PRO A 288 -31.69 17.57 -12.69
C PRO A 288 -32.20 18.59 -13.71
N SER A 289 -31.78 19.86 -13.57
CA SER A 289 -32.11 20.98 -14.45
C SER A 289 -31.34 20.97 -15.79
N GLU A 290 -30.21 20.25 -15.86
CA GLU A 290 -29.33 20.14 -17.04
C GLU A 290 -29.60 18.88 -17.87
N VAL A 291 -30.31 17.89 -17.31
CA VAL A 291 -30.62 16.62 -17.97
C VAL A 291 -31.76 16.82 -18.97
N LYS A 292 -31.50 16.54 -20.26
CA LYS A 292 -32.55 16.57 -21.29
C LYS A 292 -33.55 15.43 -21.02
N PRO A 293 -34.86 15.71 -20.92
CA PRO A 293 -35.85 14.65 -20.73
C PRO A 293 -35.80 13.67 -21.91
N GLY A 294 -35.46 12.41 -21.63
CA GLY A 294 -35.37 11.34 -22.62
C GLY A 294 -33.95 10.91 -23.04
N SER A 295 -32.86 11.47 -22.48
CA SER A 295 -31.54 10.83 -22.61
C SER A 295 -31.53 9.50 -21.84
N ARG A 296 -30.99 8.46 -22.48
CA ARG A 296 -30.59 7.26 -21.74
C ARG A 296 -29.30 7.64 -21.03
N ASP A 297 -29.27 7.52 -19.71
CA ASP A 297 -28.10 7.75 -18.88
C ASP A 297 -27.93 6.59 -17.89
N TRP A 298 -26.74 6.47 -17.30
CA TRP A 298 -26.48 5.47 -16.27
C TRP A 298 -27.40 5.70 -15.07
N SER A 299 -27.85 4.62 -14.43
CA SER A 299 -28.49 4.76 -13.13
C SER A 299 -27.51 5.34 -12.10
N SER A 300 -28.01 5.98 -11.04
CA SER A 300 -27.17 6.58 -10.00
C SER A 300 -26.16 5.60 -9.40
N ILE A 301 -26.55 4.33 -9.22
CA ILE A 301 -25.68 3.26 -8.71
C ILE A 301 -24.55 2.98 -9.71
N GLN A 302 -24.90 2.76 -10.98
CA GLN A 302 -23.94 2.42 -12.04
C GLN A 302 -22.96 3.57 -12.31
N LEU A 303 -23.44 4.81 -12.26
CA LEU A 303 -22.62 5.99 -12.42
C LEU A 303 -21.62 6.14 -11.27
N GLU A 304 -22.06 5.92 -10.02
CA GLU A 304 -21.18 5.91 -8.85
C GLU A 304 -20.08 4.84 -8.99
N GLU A 305 -20.40 3.61 -9.43
CA GLU A 305 -19.38 2.59 -9.64
C GLU A 305 -18.32 3.00 -10.67
N LEU A 306 -18.76 3.56 -11.81
CA LEU A 306 -17.89 3.98 -12.89
C LEU A 306 -17.02 5.19 -12.49
N GLN A 307 -17.59 6.17 -11.79
CA GLN A 307 -16.86 7.33 -11.29
C GLN A 307 -15.76 6.92 -10.31
N LEU A 308 -16.11 6.12 -9.31
CA LEU A 308 -15.15 5.68 -8.29
C LEU A 308 -14.05 4.79 -8.88
N GLN A 309 -14.41 3.92 -9.83
CA GLN A 309 -13.41 3.12 -10.52
C GLN A 309 -12.51 3.98 -11.42
N ALA A 310 -13.06 4.96 -12.15
CA ALA A 310 -12.27 5.87 -12.98
C ALA A 310 -11.27 6.68 -12.13
N LEU A 311 -11.68 7.18 -10.96
CA LEU A 311 -10.77 7.86 -10.03
C LEU A 311 -9.69 6.92 -9.48
N ALA A 312 -10.04 5.66 -9.18
CA ALA A 312 -9.07 4.66 -8.75
C ALA A 312 -8.01 4.38 -9.84
N VAL A 313 -8.43 4.30 -11.10
CA VAL A 313 -7.50 4.16 -12.24
C VAL A 313 -6.63 5.41 -12.39
N LEU A 314 -7.22 6.61 -12.33
CA LEU A 314 -6.47 7.86 -12.40
C LEU A 314 -5.37 7.92 -11.33
N ALA A 315 -5.68 7.54 -10.08
CA ALA A 315 -4.68 7.54 -9.00
C ALA A 315 -3.51 6.57 -9.23
N THR A 316 -3.65 5.64 -10.19
CA THR A 316 -2.58 4.70 -10.57
C THR A 316 -1.86 5.14 -11.85
N VAL A 317 -2.61 5.65 -12.84
CA VAL A 317 -2.11 5.94 -14.19
C VAL A 317 -1.59 7.37 -14.31
N ALA A 318 -2.23 8.36 -13.67
CA ALA A 318 -1.85 9.76 -13.79
C ALA A 318 -0.37 10.03 -13.42
N PRO A 319 0.19 9.43 -12.35
CA PRO A 319 1.61 9.63 -12.03
C PRO A 319 2.57 9.08 -13.10
N LEU A 320 2.13 8.13 -13.93
CA LEU A 320 2.97 7.49 -14.97
C LEU A 320 2.93 8.24 -16.30
N ILE A 321 1.88 9.05 -16.53
CA ILE A 321 1.70 9.87 -17.74
C ILE A 321 1.38 11.32 -17.37
N LEU A 322 2.23 11.89 -16.50
CA LEU A 322 2.05 13.20 -15.88
C LEU A 322 1.82 14.33 -16.89
N ASP A 323 2.60 14.38 -17.97
CA ASP A 323 2.49 15.43 -19.00
C ASP A 323 1.09 15.51 -19.62
N HIS A 324 0.48 14.35 -19.88
CA HIS A 324 -0.87 14.23 -20.42
C HIS A 324 -1.92 14.60 -19.38
N TYR A 325 -1.69 14.25 -18.11
CA TYR A 325 -2.54 14.67 -17.01
C TYR A 325 -2.58 16.20 -16.84
N MET A 326 -1.42 16.84 -16.88
CA MET A 326 -1.30 18.30 -16.81
C MET A 326 -1.92 18.97 -18.04
N SER A 327 -1.69 18.45 -19.25
CA SER A 327 -2.29 18.96 -20.50
C SER A 327 -3.82 18.89 -20.49
N CYS A 328 -4.38 17.89 -19.81
CA CYS A 328 -5.83 17.74 -19.61
C CYS A 328 -6.42 18.57 -18.47
N TYR A 329 -5.66 19.49 -17.85
CA TYR A 329 -6.08 20.26 -16.67
C TYR A 329 -6.54 19.35 -15.51
N GLY A 330 -5.79 18.26 -15.28
CA GLY A 330 -6.14 17.23 -14.30
C GLY A 330 -6.38 17.76 -12.88
N ASN A 331 -5.54 18.66 -12.39
CA ASN A 331 -5.68 19.29 -11.07
C ASN A 331 -6.97 20.11 -10.95
N VAL A 332 -7.28 20.92 -11.97
CA VAL A 332 -8.52 21.73 -12.02
C VAL A 332 -9.74 20.83 -11.96
N ALA A 333 -9.76 19.77 -12.77
CA ALA A 333 -10.86 18.80 -12.77
C ALA A 333 -11.01 18.09 -11.42
N LEU A 334 -9.89 17.74 -10.79
CA LEU A 334 -9.84 17.08 -9.49
C LEU A 334 -10.35 17.98 -8.36
N LEU A 335 -9.89 19.23 -8.30
CA LEU A 335 -10.30 20.20 -7.28
C LEU A 335 -11.77 20.61 -7.45
N HIS A 336 -12.27 20.70 -8.68
CA HIS A 336 -13.69 20.91 -8.92
C HIS A 336 -14.55 19.74 -8.42
N LEU A 337 -14.08 18.50 -8.60
CA LEU A 337 -14.76 17.32 -8.06
C LEU A 337 -14.69 17.26 -6.53
N LEU A 338 -13.57 17.68 -5.94
CA LEU A 338 -13.43 17.78 -4.49
C LEU A 338 -14.39 18.83 -3.91
N ASP A 339 -14.50 20.01 -4.53
CA ASP A 339 -15.49 21.03 -4.16
C ASP A 339 -16.92 20.47 -4.24
N TRP A 340 -17.26 19.73 -5.30
CA TRP A 340 -18.55 19.03 -5.38
C TRP A 340 -18.75 18.05 -4.21
N CYS A 341 -17.71 17.33 -3.78
CA CYS A 341 -17.81 16.39 -2.65
C CYS A 341 -18.13 17.08 -1.33
N VAL A 342 -17.70 18.33 -1.17
CA VAL A 342 -17.84 19.12 0.06
C VAL A 342 -19.19 19.86 0.13
N ARG A 343 -19.79 20.18 -1.03
CA ARG A 343 -21.12 20.83 -1.09
C ARG A 343 -22.21 19.94 -0.51
N GLN A 344 -23.01 20.52 0.39
CA GLN A 344 -24.25 19.93 0.87
C GLN A 344 -25.33 20.00 -0.22
N ASP A 345 -25.63 18.86 -0.84
CA ASP A 345 -26.72 18.70 -1.81
C ASP A 345 -27.49 17.39 -1.57
N GLY A 346 -28.52 17.14 -2.38
CA GLY A 346 -29.38 15.96 -2.27
C GLY A 346 -28.77 14.66 -2.78
N TYR A 347 -27.45 14.59 -3.06
CA TYR A 347 -26.82 13.37 -3.53
C TYR A 347 -26.59 12.38 -2.38
N CYS A 348 -27.04 11.13 -2.57
CA CYS A 348 -26.79 10.05 -1.62
C CYS A 348 -26.04 8.90 -2.33
N GLY A 349 -24.78 8.70 -1.96
CA GLY A 349 -23.99 7.55 -2.38
C GLY A 349 -24.68 6.24 -1.98
N GLN A 350 -24.63 5.24 -2.84
CA GLN A 350 -25.34 3.98 -2.65
C GLN A 350 -24.45 3.00 -1.89
N GLY A 351 -23.12 3.08 -2.03
CA GLY A 351 -22.18 2.26 -1.26
C GLY A 351 -22.14 0.79 -1.71
N HIS A 352 -22.62 0.47 -2.91
CA HIS A 352 -22.79 -0.92 -3.38
C HIS A 352 -21.55 -1.51 -4.05
N SER A 353 -20.55 -0.70 -4.38
CA SER A 353 -19.33 -1.13 -5.05
C SER A 353 -18.14 -1.22 -4.09
N PHE A 354 -17.12 -2.01 -4.47
CA PHE A 354 -15.86 -2.14 -3.72
C PHE A 354 -15.22 -0.77 -3.41
N HIS A 355 -15.19 0.11 -4.40
CA HIS A 355 -14.65 1.46 -4.25
C HIS A 355 -15.55 2.40 -3.44
N ALA A 356 -16.82 2.06 -3.20
CA ALA A 356 -17.77 2.88 -2.45
C ALA A 356 -17.75 2.62 -0.92
N THR A 357 -16.76 1.87 -0.42
CA THR A 357 -16.63 1.55 1.01
C THR A 357 -16.61 2.82 1.87
N GLY A 358 -17.52 2.91 2.85
CA GLY A 358 -17.70 4.07 3.73
C GLY A 358 -18.48 5.24 3.10
N GLY A 359 -18.88 5.14 1.83
CA GLY A 359 -19.54 6.22 1.08
C GLY A 359 -21.08 6.21 1.11
N ARG A 360 -21.71 5.22 1.75
CA ARG A 360 -23.18 5.11 1.75
C ARG A 360 -23.82 6.35 2.37
N GLY A 361 -24.78 6.95 1.67
CA GLY A 361 -25.48 8.16 2.09
C GLY A 361 -24.69 9.46 1.92
N SER A 362 -23.48 9.43 1.35
CA SER A 362 -22.64 10.62 1.21
C SER A 362 -21.78 10.59 -0.06
N LYS A 363 -20.96 11.62 -0.27
CA LYS A 363 -19.92 11.67 -1.33
C LYS A 363 -18.53 11.28 -0.81
N LYS A 364 -18.45 10.68 0.39
CA LYS A 364 -17.20 10.37 1.09
C LYS A 364 -16.27 9.46 0.28
N ALA A 365 -16.82 8.50 -0.46
CA ALA A 365 -16.03 7.63 -1.33
C ALA A 365 -15.36 8.41 -2.47
N HIS A 366 -16.08 9.33 -3.13
CA HIS A 366 -15.51 10.18 -4.18
C HIS A 366 -14.40 11.06 -3.61
N MET A 367 -14.66 11.71 -2.46
CA MET A 367 -13.68 12.54 -1.75
C MET A 367 -12.39 11.77 -1.45
N ARG A 368 -12.51 10.56 -0.89
CA ARG A 368 -11.37 9.68 -0.62
C ARG A 368 -10.53 9.42 -1.87
N TYR A 369 -11.17 9.14 -3.00
CA TYR A 369 -10.46 8.87 -4.25
C TYR A 369 -9.87 10.14 -4.90
N CYS A 370 -10.49 11.31 -4.70
CA CYS A 370 -9.90 12.58 -5.08
C CYS A 370 -8.58 12.84 -4.32
N ILE A 371 -8.62 12.65 -2.99
CA ILE A 371 -7.45 12.83 -2.12
C ILE A 371 -6.35 11.83 -2.49
N ARG A 372 -6.69 10.56 -2.75
CA ARG A 372 -5.73 9.54 -3.19
C ARG A 372 -5.06 9.88 -4.51
N LEU A 373 -5.83 10.37 -5.48
CA LEU A 373 -5.28 10.84 -6.76
C LEU A 373 -4.32 12.01 -6.51
N MET A 374 -4.72 13.01 -5.74
CA MET A 374 -3.87 14.15 -5.40
C MET A 374 -2.56 13.69 -4.74
N ARG A 375 -2.65 12.83 -3.71
CA ARG A 375 -1.48 12.24 -3.03
C ARG A 375 -0.56 11.49 -3.99
N SER A 376 -1.14 10.75 -4.95
CA SER A 376 -0.35 9.98 -5.92
C SER A 376 0.45 10.89 -6.85
N VAL A 377 -0.12 12.00 -7.32
CA VAL A 377 0.57 12.91 -8.25
C VAL A 377 1.55 13.84 -7.53
N THR A 378 1.24 14.28 -6.30
CA THR A 378 2.18 15.09 -5.49
C THR A 378 3.39 14.30 -5.02
N SER A 379 3.27 12.96 -4.88
CA SER A 379 4.40 12.09 -4.50
C SER A 379 5.54 12.03 -5.52
N LEU A 380 5.34 12.58 -6.72
CA LEU A 380 6.38 12.68 -7.76
C LEU A 380 7.36 13.83 -7.53
N ASP A 381 7.05 14.76 -6.63
CA ASP A 381 7.80 16.00 -6.40
C ASP A 381 8.03 16.83 -7.69
N ASP A 382 7.04 16.82 -8.59
CA ASP A 382 7.09 17.65 -9.79
C ASP A 382 6.75 19.12 -9.47
N LYS A 383 7.71 20.01 -9.77
CA LYS A 383 7.58 21.45 -9.45
C LYS A 383 6.42 22.12 -10.17
N THR A 384 6.13 21.74 -11.42
CA THR A 384 5.08 22.39 -12.22
C THR A 384 3.70 22.00 -11.71
N LEU A 385 3.51 20.72 -11.39
CA LEU A 385 2.29 20.21 -10.77
C LEU A 385 2.07 20.82 -9.39
N ASN A 386 3.09 20.83 -8.54
CA ASN A 386 2.98 21.35 -7.18
C ASN A 386 2.71 22.87 -7.19
N GLN A 387 3.26 23.61 -8.15
CA GLN A 387 2.94 25.02 -8.33
C GLN A 387 1.48 25.23 -8.75
N ASP A 388 0.99 24.48 -9.74
CA ASP A 388 -0.40 24.58 -10.19
C ASP A 388 -1.42 24.24 -9.08
N LEU A 389 -1.13 23.22 -8.26
CA LEU A 389 -1.95 22.91 -7.07
C LEU A 389 -1.92 24.04 -6.04
N CYS A 390 -0.76 24.65 -5.80
CA CYS A 390 -0.61 25.79 -4.90
C CYS A 390 -1.41 27.00 -5.40
N ASP A 391 -1.28 27.34 -6.68
CA ASP A 391 -1.99 28.46 -7.31
C ASP A 391 -3.52 28.30 -7.25
N GLN A 392 -4.00 27.05 -7.24
CA GLN A 392 -5.41 26.71 -7.07
C GLN A 392 -5.88 26.65 -5.61
N GLY A 393 -5.03 27.01 -4.64
CA GLY A 393 -5.39 27.11 -3.22
C GLY A 393 -5.44 25.79 -2.47
N THR A 394 -4.74 24.75 -2.95
CA THR A 394 -4.79 23.39 -2.37
C THR A 394 -4.35 23.37 -0.90
N ILE A 395 -3.33 24.17 -0.51
CA ILE A 395 -2.85 24.26 0.89
C ILE A 395 -3.98 24.70 1.82
N HIS A 396 -4.67 25.79 1.47
CA HIS A 396 -5.80 26.29 2.25
C HIS A 396 -6.95 25.27 2.29
N ILE A 397 -7.28 24.61 1.18
CA ILE A 397 -8.31 23.56 1.13
C ILE A 397 -7.96 22.41 2.08
N ALA A 398 -6.71 21.95 2.07
CA ALA A 398 -6.26 20.84 2.91
C ALA A 398 -6.24 21.23 4.40
N VAL A 399 -5.78 22.43 4.77
CA VAL A 399 -5.85 22.91 6.16
C VAL A 399 -7.31 23.03 6.62
N GLN A 400 -8.16 23.65 5.81
CA GLN A 400 -9.57 23.88 6.14
C GLN A 400 -10.36 22.56 6.29
N PHE A 401 -9.98 21.53 5.54
CA PHE A 401 -10.55 20.18 5.69
C PHE A 401 -10.40 19.62 7.11
N HIS A 402 -9.32 19.95 7.81
CA HIS A 402 -9.10 19.51 9.19
C HIS A 402 -9.79 20.38 10.24
N ILE A 403 -9.86 21.70 10.01
CA ILE A 403 -10.38 22.68 10.97
C ILE A 403 -11.90 22.76 10.92
N THR A 404 -12.51 22.41 9.79
CA THR A 404 -13.92 22.75 9.55
C THR A 404 -14.84 21.53 9.65
N PRO A 405 -15.56 21.36 10.77
CA PRO A 405 -16.40 20.18 11.00
C PRO A 405 -17.60 20.06 10.03
N HIS A 406 -17.98 21.13 9.33
CA HIS A 406 -19.09 21.11 8.38
C HIS A 406 -18.70 20.65 6.97
N LEU A 407 -17.42 20.74 6.58
CA LEU A 407 -16.92 20.23 5.29
C LEU A 407 -16.71 18.70 5.33
N THR A 408 -16.54 18.14 6.52
CA THR A 408 -16.33 16.72 6.76
C THR A 408 -17.61 15.93 7.05
N MET A 409 -18.74 16.58 7.39
CA MET A 409 -19.92 15.90 7.97
C MET A 409 -19.55 15.04 9.21
N PHE A 410 -18.43 15.35 9.85
CA PHE A 410 -17.90 14.69 11.05
C PHE A 410 -17.29 15.77 11.94
N SER A 411 -17.92 15.97 13.08
CA SER A 411 -17.56 16.93 14.12
C SER A 411 -16.07 16.93 14.52
N ILE A 412 -15.56 18.04 15.06
CA ILE A 412 -14.41 18.09 15.99
C ILE A 412 -14.75 17.35 17.33
N SER A 413 -15.82 16.54 17.38
CA SER A 413 -16.22 15.88 18.61
C SER A 413 -15.45 14.58 18.81
N THR A 414 -15.26 14.29 20.09
CA THR A 414 -14.73 13.09 20.74
C THR A 414 -14.51 11.87 19.84
N ALA A 415 -13.39 11.17 20.07
CA ALA A 415 -12.87 9.99 19.35
C ALA A 415 -13.85 8.80 19.11
N SER A 416 -15.13 8.90 19.46
CA SER A 416 -16.12 7.83 19.40
C SER A 416 -16.80 7.62 18.04
N ASP A 417 -16.72 8.57 17.09
CA ASP A 417 -17.42 8.50 15.78
C ASP A 417 -16.50 8.52 14.54
N GLU A 418 -15.18 8.53 14.71
CA GLU A 418 -14.25 8.51 13.57
C GLU A 418 -14.08 7.09 12.99
N ASP A 419 -14.28 6.94 11.68
CA ASP A 419 -13.99 5.68 10.97
C ASP A 419 -12.61 5.67 10.32
N ALA A 420 -12.11 4.48 9.97
CA ALA A 420 -10.80 4.31 9.37
C ALA A 420 -10.63 5.05 8.02
N VAL A 421 -11.73 5.28 7.29
CA VAL A 421 -11.69 6.02 6.01
C VAL A 421 -11.45 7.51 6.27
N THR A 422 -12.05 8.10 7.30
CA THR A 422 -11.80 9.48 7.70
C THR A 422 -10.36 9.66 8.15
N VAL A 423 -9.85 8.74 8.98
CA VAL A 423 -8.45 8.78 9.45
C VAL A 423 -7.47 8.67 8.28
N GLU A 424 -7.76 7.82 7.30
CA GLU A 424 -6.98 7.72 6.06
C GLU A 424 -6.96 9.04 5.28
N MET A 425 -8.14 9.63 5.02
CA MET A 425 -8.22 10.90 4.27
C MET A 425 -7.47 12.04 4.98
N LYS A 426 -7.57 12.12 6.31
CA LYS A 426 -6.81 13.07 7.13
C LYS A 426 -5.30 12.86 6.98
N SER A 427 -4.86 11.60 7.00
CA SER A 427 -3.44 11.27 6.85
C SER A 427 -2.93 11.65 5.46
N ASP A 428 -3.69 11.32 4.42
CA ASP A 428 -3.33 11.62 3.03
C ASP A 428 -3.28 13.14 2.78
N MET A 429 -4.19 13.93 3.35
CA MET A 429 -4.15 15.40 3.25
C MET A 429 -2.92 16.02 3.91
N GLN A 430 -2.51 15.52 5.08
CA GLN A 430 -1.28 15.99 5.74
C GLN A 430 -0.01 15.64 4.94
N ILE A 431 0.01 14.47 4.27
CA ILE A 431 1.12 14.09 3.38
C ILE A 431 1.15 15.00 2.13
N ILE A 432 0.00 15.37 1.59
CA ILE A 432 -0.08 16.35 0.49
C ILE A 432 0.47 17.70 0.96
N LEU A 433 0.08 18.17 2.16
CA LEU A 433 0.58 19.41 2.74
C LEU A 433 2.10 19.38 2.91
N SER A 434 2.66 18.29 3.46
CA SER A 434 4.11 18.17 3.62
C SER A 434 4.84 18.23 2.28
N ALA A 435 4.36 17.51 1.27
CA ALA A 435 4.96 17.50 -0.06
C ALA A 435 4.85 18.86 -0.77
N LEU A 436 3.73 19.58 -0.63
CA LEU A 436 3.56 20.89 -1.26
C LEU A 436 4.46 21.95 -0.64
N CYS A 437 4.60 21.95 0.69
CA CYS A 437 5.36 22.95 1.44
C CYS A 437 6.87 22.63 1.52
N GLU A 438 7.29 21.44 1.11
CA GLU A 438 8.69 21.02 1.18
C GLU A 438 9.58 22.01 0.41
N SER A 439 10.61 22.51 1.09
CA SER A 439 11.61 23.44 0.55
C SER A 439 11.10 24.78 -0.05
N ASP A 440 9.82 25.12 0.08
CA ASP A 440 9.24 26.36 -0.48
C ASP A 440 8.72 27.30 0.62
N MET A 441 9.38 28.45 0.78
CA MET A 441 9.07 29.41 1.84
C MET A 441 7.67 30.02 1.70
N HIS A 442 7.24 30.35 0.49
CA HIS A 442 5.94 30.99 0.27
C HIS A 442 4.80 30.04 0.63
N ARG A 443 4.93 28.76 0.30
CA ARG A 443 3.94 27.73 0.64
C ARG A 443 3.87 27.46 2.14
N LYS A 444 4.99 27.58 2.86
CA LYS A 444 5.01 27.54 4.33
C LYS A 444 4.31 28.74 4.95
N GLU A 445 4.44 29.93 4.37
CA GLU A 445 3.66 31.10 4.80
C GLU A 445 2.16 30.91 4.55
N LEU A 446 1.77 30.30 3.43
CA LEU A 446 0.37 29.97 3.13
C LEU A 446 -0.21 28.90 4.07
N PHE A 447 0.62 28.01 4.60
CA PHE A 447 0.21 27.05 5.64
C PHE A 447 -0.26 27.78 6.91
N GLY A 448 0.46 28.85 7.28
CA GLY A 448 0.02 29.85 8.24
C GLY A 448 -0.26 29.32 9.66
N THR A 449 -0.85 30.18 10.49
CA THR A 449 -1.17 29.85 11.90
C THR A 449 -2.22 28.76 12.03
N GLU A 450 -3.19 28.72 11.11
CA GLU A 450 -4.24 27.69 11.09
C GLU A 450 -3.65 26.28 10.86
N GLY A 451 -2.68 26.16 9.94
CA GLY A 451 -1.94 24.92 9.73
C GLY A 451 -1.15 24.50 10.97
N VAL A 452 -0.48 25.44 11.64
CA VAL A 452 0.25 25.18 12.88
C VAL A 452 -0.68 24.66 13.99
N GLU A 453 -1.84 25.30 14.18
CA GLU A 453 -2.84 24.87 15.18
C GLU A 453 -3.38 23.47 14.87
N MET A 454 -3.62 23.17 13.60
CA MET A 454 -4.00 21.84 13.13
C MET A 454 -2.93 20.79 13.47
N THR A 455 -1.66 21.07 13.18
CA THR A 455 -0.54 20.16 13.48
C THR A 455 -0.43 19.89 14.98
N VAL A 456 -0.43 20.94 15.81
CA VAL A 456 -0.36 20.80 17.28
C VAL A 456 -1.55 20.01 17.83
N HIS A 457 -2.76 20.22 17.29
CA HIS A 457 -3.95 19.47 17.69
C HIS A 457 -3.78 17.95 17.48
N TYR A 458 -3.30 17.53 16.31
CA TYR A 458 -3.12 16.10 16.03
C TYR A 458 -1.93 15.49 16.78
N LEU A 459 -0.85 16.25 17.00
CA LEU A 459 0.27 15.80 17.85
C LEU A 459 -0.21 15.51 19.28
N ARG A 460 -1.01 16.40 19.90
CA ARG A 460 -1.56 16.18 21.26
C ARG A 460 -2.43 14.93 21.37
N ARG A 461 -3.11 14.51 20.30
CA ARG A 461 -3.96 13.30 20.30
C ARG A 461 -3.18 12.00 20.03
N GLY A 462 -1.97 12.10 19.47
CA GLY A 462 -1.24 11.03 18.79
C GLY A 462 -0.98 9.76 19.60
N ALA A 463 -0.44 9.91 20.82
CA ALA A 463 -0.04 8.74 21.62
C ALA A 463 -1.23 7.90 22.09
N SER A 464 -2.32 8.54 22.52
CA SER A 464 -3.49 7.86 23.11
C SER A 464 -4.22 6.92 22.14
N MET A 465 -4.19 7.24 20.83
CA MET A 465 -4.94 6.51 19.80
C MET A 465 -4.06 5.58 18.96
N PHE A 466 -2.77 5.46 19.29
CA PHE A 466 -1.79 4.76 18.45
C PHE A 466 -2.21 3.31 18.12
N TYR A 467 -2.77 2.59 19.09
CA TYR A 467 -3.21 1.19 18.96
C TYR A 467 -4.72 1.01 18.72
N SER A 468 -5.42 2.07 18.30
CA SER A 468 -6.88 2.03 18.06
C SER A 468 -7.33 1.09 16.92
N GLY A 469 -6.42 0.66 16.04
CA GLY A 469 -6.74 -0.16 14.86
C GLY A 469 -7.40 0.59 13.70
N LEU A 470 -7.72 1.88 13.86
CA LEU A 470 -8.35 2.73 12.83
C LEU A 470 -7.34 3.42 11.89
N GLY A 471 -6.04 3.31 12.16
CA GLY A 471 -4.98 3.94 11.37
C GLY A 471 -4.40 5.24 11.97
N HIS A 472 -4.70 5.56 13.23
CA HIS A 472 -4.16 6.75 13.90
C HIS A 472 -2.63 6.75 14.03
N ASN A 473 -1.98 5.58 14.00
CA ASN A 473 -0.53 5.48 13.88
C ASN A 473 -0.02 6.13 12.58
N LYS A 474 -0.71 5.95 11.45
CA LYS A 474 -0.36 6.62 10.18
C LYS A 474 -0.65 8.11 10.24
N LEU A 475 -1.76 8.51 10.89
CA LEU A 475 -2.10 9.91 11.08
C LEU A 475 -1.06 10.66 11.93
N LEU A 476 -0.53 10.00 12.98
CA LEU A 476 0.56 10.56 13.77
C LEU A 476 1.81 10.77 12.91
N LEU A 477 2.21 9.76 12.12
CA LEU A 477 3.36 9.86 11.23
C LEU A 477 3.18 10.95 10.16
N SER A 478 1.99 11.07 9.56
CA SER A 478 1.71 12.16 8.62
C SER A 478 1.68 13.52 9.31
N THR A 479 1.25 13.60 10.57
CA THR A 479 1.28 14.85 11.34
C THR A 479 2.72 15.27 11.63
N LEU A 480 3.59 14.32 12.01
CA LEU A 480 5.02 14.57 12.18
C LEU A 480 5.67 15.01 10.88
N ALA A 481 5.34 14.36 9.75
CA ALA A 481 5.77 14.82 8.43
C ALA A 481 5.25 16.22 8.10
N CYS A 482 4.04 16.58 8.52
CA CYS A 482 3.46 17.91 8.31
C CYS A 482 4.19 19.02 9.11
N VAL A 483 5.03 18.68 10.09
CA VAL A 483 5.89 19.67 10.76
C VAL A 483 6.94 20.26 9.80
N THR A 484 7.27 19.59 8.69
CA THR A 484 8.15 20.17 7.65
C THR A 484 7.53 21.40 6.96
N CYS A 485 6.20 21.56 7.00
CA CYS A 485 5.50 22.78 6.59
C CYS A 485 5.79 23.97 7.51
N ILE A 486 6.32 23.71 8.71
CA ILE A 486 6.60 24.70 9.75
C ILE A 486 8.10 25.02 9.75
N VAL A 487 8.93 23.99 9.82
CA VAL A 487 10.40 24.10 9.91
C VAL A 487 10.96 25.02 8.82
N GLY A 488 11.88 25.89 9.18
CA GLY A 488 12.57 26.84 8.32
C GLY A 488 11.77 28.09 7.97
N CYS A 489 10.51 28.21 8.38
CA CYS A 489 9.70 29.42 8.18
C CYS A 489 9.50 30.16 9.51
N TYR A 490 10.09 31.34 9.63
CA TYR A 490 10.13 32.10 10.88
C TYR A 490 8.74 32.33 11.52
N THR A 491 7.72 32.64 10.70
CA THR A 491 6.38 32.97 11.21
C THR A 491 5.64 31.74 11.74
N THR A 492 5.74 30.60 11.06
CA THR A 492 5.08 29.37 11.50
C THR A 492 5.86 28.69 12.61
N GLU A 493 7.19 28.74 12.62
CA GLU A 493 8.02 28.26 13.74
C GLU A 493 7.72 29.02 15.03
N ASP A 494 7.72 30.37 15.00
CA ASP A 494 7.37 31.17 16.18
C ASP A 494 5.96 30.85 16.68
N CYS A 495 5.01 30.66 15.77
CA CYS A 495 3.66 30.20 16.12
C CYS A 495 3.68 28.78 16.74
N PHE A 496 4.50 27.87 16.23
CA PHE A 496 4.58 26.50 16.76
C PHE A 496 5.20 26.47 18.15
N LEU A 497 6.26 27.27 18.39
CA LEU A 497 6.89 27.44 19.70
C LEU A 497 5.92 28.04 20.73
N THR A 498 5.18 29.09 20.36
CA THR A 498 4.19 29.74 21.24
C THR A 498 2.94 28.88 21.53
N ARG A 499 2.70 27.82 20.74
CA ARG A 499 1.62 26.85 20.93
C ARG A 499 2.06 25.55 21.64
N ASP A 500 3.23 25.59 22.28
CA ASP A 500 3.86 24.45 22.97
C ASP A 500 4.21 23.27 22.05
N GLY A 501 4.35 23.50 20.74
CA GLY A 501 4.55 22.42 19.76
C GLY A 501 5.75 21.51 20.09
N VAL A 502 6.86 22.10 20.54
CA VAL A 502 8.06 21.38 20.99
C VAL A 502 7.82 20.58 22.26
N LEU A 503 7.06 21.13 23.22
CA LEU A 503 6.70 20.43 24.45
C LEU A 503 5.84 19.19 24.14
N VAL A 504 4.89 19.34 23.21
CA VAL A 504 4.05 18.22 22.75
C VAL A 504 4.88 17.14 22.03
N LEU A 505 5.93 17.49 21.29
CA LEU A 505 6.83 16.51 20.68
C LEU A 505 7.60 15.71 21.75
N LEU A 506 8.01 16.34 22.85
CA LEU A 506 8.67 15.68 23.98
C LEU A 506 7.68 14.80 24.78
N ASP A 507 6.44 15.25 24.98
CA ASP A 507 5.37 14.43 25.53
C ASP A 507 5.13 13.18 24.66
N LEU A 508 5.13 13.34 23.32
CA LEU A 508 5.04 12.22 22.39
C LEU A 508 6.25 11.30 22.50
N LEU A 509 7.48 11.82 22.59
CA LEU A 509 8.67 11.00 22.75
C LEU A 509 8.60 10.12 24.01
N SER A 510 8.10 10.67 25.12
CA SER A 510 7.94 9.92 26.38
C SER A 510 6.83 8.85 26.33
N SER A 511 5.71 9.14 25.67
CA SER A 511 4.50 8.32 25.72
C SER A 511 4.31 7.35 24.55
N SER A 512 4.98 7.60 23.42
CA SER A 512 4.82 6.82 22.18
C SER A 512 5.73 5.58 22.13
N PRO A 513 5.39 4.58 21.31
CA PRO A 513 6.24 3.40 21.14
C PRO A 513 7.54 3.74 20.41
N LYS A 514 8.59 2.97 20.71
CA LYS A 514 9.94 3.15 20.15
C LYS A 514 9.99 3.32 18.62
N CYS A 515 9.12 2.63 17.88
CA CYS A 515 9.10 2.70 16.42
C CYS A 515 8.82 4.10 15.84
N VAL A 516 8.32 5.05 16.64
CA VAL A 516 8.13 6.44 16.19
C VAL A 516 9.14 7.44 16.76
N HIS A 517 9.96 7.03 17.74
CA HIS A 517 10.96 7.90 18.38
C HIS A 517 11.92 8.51 17.36
N GLY A 518 12.30 7.74 16.33
CA GLY A 518 13.23 8.20 15.30
C GLY A 518 12.71 9.33 14.43
N VAL A 519 11.40 9.36 14.19
CA VAL A 519 10.75 10.45 13.44
C VAL A 519 10.60 11.67 14.34
N ILE A 520 10.18 11.48 15.60
CA ILE A 520 10.03 12.58 16.58
C ILE A 520 11.37 13.29 16.81
N LEU A 521 12.45 12.53 17.00
CA LEU A 521 13.80 13.08 17.19
C LEU A 521 14.32 13.77 15.92
N ALA A 522 13.96 13.29 14.72
CA ALA A 522 14.29 13.98 13.48
C ALA A 522 13.61 15.36 13.41
N THR A 523 12.30 15.40 13.72
CA THR A 523 11.53 16.64 13.75
C THR A 523 12.05 17.62 14.80
N LEU A 524 12.41 17.15 16.00
CA LEU A 524 13.01 17.99 17.03
C LEU A 524 14.36 18.56 16.57
N LEU A 525 15.20 17.73 15.95
CA LEU A 525 16.50 18.15 15.44
C LEU A 525 16.37 19.21 14.34
N GLU A 526 15.43 19.05 13.41
CA GLU A 526 15.14 20.05 12.37
C GLU A 526 14.72 21.40 12.97
N LEU A 527 13.94 21.40 14.06
CA LEU A 527 13.55 22.62 14.77
C LEU A 527 14.71 23.28 15.54
N CYS A 528 15.75 22.52 15.90
CA CYS A 528 16.93 23.06 16.61
C CYS A 528 17.78 23.99 15.72
N ASP A 529 17.58 24.00 14.40
CA ASP A 529 18.18 25.02 13.52
C ASP A 529 17.73 26.44 13.93
N ASN A 530 16.54 26.57 14.53
CA ASN A 530 16.10 27.78 15.21
C ASN A 530 16.55 27.77 16.67
N LEU A 531 17.50 28.63 17.01
CA LEU A 531 18.04 28.73 18.39
C LEU A 531 16.97 29.07 19.45
N SER A 532 15.83 29.64 19.04
CA SER A 532 14.70 29.90 19.94
C SER A 532 14.03 28.62 20.42
N THR A 533 14.24 27.49 19.75
CA THR A 533 13.73 26.17 20.15
C THR A 533 14.39 25.65 21.44
N ILE A 534 15.68 25.97 21.66
CA ILE A 534 16.46 25.40 22.78
C ILE A 534 15.85 25.75 24.14
N PRO A 535 15.51 27.03 24.46
CA PRO A 535 14.82 27.35 25.71
C PRO A 535 13.50 26.60 25.92
N HIS A 536 12.74 26.34 24.85
CA HIS A 536 11.49 25.58 24.94
C HIS A 536 11.77 24.11 25.30
N ILE A 537 12.78 23.47 24.68
CA ILE A 537 13.21 22.11 25.05
C ILE A 537 13.60 22.06 26.54
N LEU A 538 14.41 23.01 27.00
CA LEU A 538 14.89 23.05 28.39
C LEU A 538 13.79 23.36 29.41
N SER A 539 12.71 24.02 28.99
CA SER A 539 11.55 24.31 29.83
C SER A 539 10.62 23.11 30.05
N TRP A 540 10.79 22.03 29.27
CA TRP A 540 9.92 20.86 29.37
C TRP A 540 10.25 20.01 30.60
N SER A 541 9.20 19.59 31.29
CA SER A 541 9.23 18.53 32.29
C SER A 541 7.98 17.67 32.20
N ASP A 542 8.10 16.36 32.35
CA ASP A 542 6.93 15.47 32.43
C ASP A 542 6.19 15.58 33.79
N SER A 543 5.11 14.80 33.94
CA SER A 543 4.35 14.74 35.19
C SER A 543 5.12 14.19 36.39
N ASP A 544 6.19 13.44 36.13
CA ASP A 544 7.05 12.80 37.14
C ASP A 544 8.30 13.65 37.44
N GLY A 545 8.45 14.83 36.80
CA GLY A 545 9.57 15.75 36.97
C GLY A 545 10.80 15.44 36.12
N TRP A 546 10.71 14.54 35.14
CA TRP A 546 11.78 14.30 34.17
C TRP A 546 11.94 15.49 33.25
N THR A 547 13.18 15.96 33.12
CA THR A 547 13.54 17.02 32.17
C THR A 547 13.78 16.44 30.78
N ALA A 548 13.74 17.29 29.74
CA ALA A 548 13.99 16.84 28.36
C ALA A 548 15.39 16.22 28.19
N PRO A 549 16.46 16.80 28.77
CA PRO A 549 17.75 16.12 28.84
C PRO A 549 17.72 14.72 29.45
N SER A 550 17.06 14.54 30.60
CA SER A 550 16.97 13.25 31.26
C SER A 550 16.19 12.24 30.41
N LEU A 551 15.14 12.67 29.72
CA LEU A 551 14.40 11.84 28.76
C LEU A 551 15.30 11.40 27.60
N LEU A 552 16.00 12.33 26.95
CA LEU A 552 16.88 12.03 25.81
C LEU A 552 18.02 11.08 26.21
N LEU A 553 18.64 11.30 27.39
CA LEU A 553 19.68 10.41 27.92
C LEU A 553 19.10 9.04 28.32
N GLN A 554 17.84 8.97 28.74
CA GLN A 554 17.16 7.70 28.96
C GLN A 554 16.93 6.93 27.66
N VAL A 555 16.50 7.61 26.59
CA VAL A 555 16.36 7.01 25.26
C VAL A 555 17.72 6.48 24.78
N TRP A 556 18.78 7.29 24.88
CA TRP A 556 20.15 6.87 24.56
C TRP A 556 20.56 5.57 25.26
N ARG A 557 20.37 5.50 26.58
CA ARG A 557 20.74 4.32 27.36
C ARG A 557 19.95 3.07 26.98
N ARG A 558 18.67 3.20 26.61
CA ARG A 558 17.86 2.08 26.13
C ARG A 558 18.36 1.57 24.79
N GLU A 559 18.80 2.46 23.89
CA GLU A 559 19.40 2.04 22.61
C GLU A 559 20.69 1.27 22.82
N GLU A 560 21.57 1.77 23.69
CA GLU A 560 22.81 1.08 24.03
C GLU A 560 22.59 -0.29 24.69
N GLU A 561 21.59 -0.41 25.57
CA GLU A 561 21.23 -1.70 26.19
C GLU A 561 20.81 -2.73 25.14
N GLU A 562 20.07 -2.32 24.10
CA GLU A 562 19.73 -3.18 22.97
C GLU A 562 20.92 -3.53 22.07
N LEU A 563 21.92 -2.64 21.99
CA LEU A 563 23.19 -2.91 21.33
C LEU A 563 24.11 -3.82 22.15
N GLY A 564 23.70 -4.20 23.37
CA GLY A 564 24.46 -5.08 24.26
C GLY A 564 25.52 -4.35 25.10
N VAL A 565 25.50 -3.02 25.13
CA VAL A 565 26.43 -2.21 25.93
C VAL A 565 26.07 -2.34 27.40
N SER A 566 26.96 -2.95 28.17
CA SER A 566 26.76 -3.16 29.62
C SER A 566 27.18 -1.92 30.41
N ARG A 567 26.28 -1.42 31.26
CA ARG A 567 26.52 -0.29 32.17
C ARG A 567 26.52 -0.72 33.64
N ASN A 568 27.34 -0.07 34.46
CA ASN A 568 27.37 -0.24 35.91
C ASN A 568 26.20 0.49 36.58
N GLN A 569 26.03 0.28 37.89
CA GLN A 569 24.92 0.87 38.68
C GLN A 569 24.88 2.41 38.66
N HIS A 570 26.00 3.06 38.33
CA HIS A 570 26.11 4.52 38.25
C HIS A 570 26.06 5.04 36.80
N GLY A 571 25.86 4.16 35.82
CA GLY A 571 25.75 4.50 34.40
C GLY A 571 27.05 4.46 33.61
N GLY A 572 28.21 4.15 34.21
CA GLY A 572 29.48 4.01 33.45
C GLY A 572 29.53 2.71 32.66
N ILE A 573 30.24 2.67 31.53
CA ILE A 573 30.37 1.46 30.70
C ILE A 573 31.30 0.47 31.41
N VAL A 574 30.95 -0.82 31.40
CA VAL A 574 31.67 -1.90 32.11
C VAL A 574 32.72 -2.59 31.23
N ASP A 575 32.53 -2.57 29.91
CA ASP A 575 33.38 -3.27 28.95
C ASP A 575 33.73 -2.36 27.76
N ASP A 576 35.01 -2.00 27.61
CA ASP A 576 35.53 -1.15 26.53
C ASP A 576 35.28 -1.78 25.14
N ALA A 577 35.19 -3.11 25.06
CA ALA A 577 34.95 -3.82 23.80
C ALA A 577 33.49 -3.67 23.30
N ALA A 578 32.54 -3.41 24.20
CA ALA A 578 31.12 -3.31 23.86
C ALA A 578 30.75 -2.00 23.15
N LEU A 579 31.59 -0.96 23.24
CA LEU A 579 31.43 0.27 22.47
C LEU A 579 31.67 0.07 20.96
N MET A 580 32.33 -1.03 20.60
CA MET A 580 32.98 -1.24 19.30
C MET A 580 32.48 -2.48 18.54
N SER A 581 31.57 -3.27 19.13
CA SER A 581 31.04 -4.48 18.48
C SER A 581 29.53 -4.40 18.31
N THR A 582 29.08 -4.08 17.11
CA THR A 582 27.70 -4.34 16.68
C THR A 582 27.47 -5.85 16.67
N LEU A 583 26.44 -6.29 17.39
CA LEU A 583 26.06 -7.69 17.52
C LEU A 583 25.80 -8.32 16.14
N ASP A 584 26.48 -9.42 15.82
CA ASP A 584 26.35 -10.28 14.62
C ASP A 584 24.93 -10.87 14.38
N THR A 585 23.94 -10.48 15.18
CA THR A 585 22.58 -11.04 15.19
C THR A 585 21.49 -10.03 14.77
N ALA A 586 21.79 -8.74 14.72
CA ALA A 586 20.87 -7.72 14.23
C ALA A 586 21.01 -7.52 12.72
N SER A 587 19.88 -7.33 12.01
CA SER A 587 19.91 -6.98 10.59
C SER A 587 20.56 -5.60 10.41
N ALA A 588 21.32 -5.40 9.32
CA ALA A 588 21.93 -4.11 8.98
C ALA A 588 20.94 -2.93 9.03
N ALA A 589 19.67 -3.15 8.65
CA ALA A 589 18.63 -2.13 8.71
C ALA A 589 18.21 -1.75 10.14
N VAL A 590 18.33 -2.68 11.10
CA VAL A 590 18.05 -2.41 12.53
C VAL A 590 19.20 -1.61 13.14
N LEU A 591 20.44 -1.97 12.80
CA LEU A 591 21.63 -1.25 13.22
C LEU A 591 21.64 0.19 12.68
N GLU A 592 21.35 0.38 11.38
CA GLU A 592 21.25 1.71 10.77
C GLU A 592 20.16 2.58 11.42
N MET A 593 19.01 1.99 11.79
CA MET A 593 17.94 2.73 12.46
C MET A 593 18.28 3.08 13.92
N GLN A 594 19.00 2.21 14.63
CA GLN A 594 19.48 2.47 16.00
C GLN A 594 20.58 3.55 16.02
N GLU A 595 21.54 3.47 15.10
CA GLU A 595 22.59 4.50 14.94
C GLU A 595 22.00 5.87 14.59
N ASN A 596 20.91 5.88 13.81
CA ASN A 596 20.18 7.09 13.47
C ASN A 596 19.56 7.78 14.72
N LEU A 597 19.07 7.01 15.70
CA LEU A 597 18.54 7.57 16.96
C LEU A 597 19.64 8.22 17.80
N ILE A 598 20.74 7.51 17.99
CA ILE A 598 21.89 7.94 18.79
C ILE A 598 22.51 9.20 18.18
N ALA A 599 22.71 9.22 16.86
CA ALA A 599 23.24 10.40 16.17
C ALA A 599 22.35 11.64 16.33
N LYS A 600 21.01 11.49 16.25
CA LYS A 600 20.07 12.61 16.46
C LYS A 600 20.15 13.16 17.87
N ILE A 601 20.20 12.28 18.88
CA ILE A 601 20.32 12.69 20.28
C ILE A 601 21.63 13.46 20.49
N TYR A 602 22.74 12.96 19.96
CA TYR A 602 24.02 13.68 19.98
C TYR A 602 23.91 15.09 19.41
N LEU A 603 23.34 15.24 18.22
CA LEU A 603 23.19 16.53 17.56
C LEU A 603 22.30 17.50 18.36
N ILE A 604 21.25 17.02 19.03
CA ILE A 604 20.43 17.84 19.93
C ILE A 604 21.23 18.32 21.16
N PHE A 605 22.17 17.52 21.67
CA PHE A 605 23.02 17.89 22.80
C PHE A 605 24.21 18.78 22.43
N CYS A 606 24.55 18.95 21.16
CA CYS A 606 25.64 19.84 20.74
C CYS A 606 25.43 21.31 21.13
N PHE A 607 24.22 21.69 21.54
CA PHE A 607 23.84 23.09 21.67
C PHE A 607 24.15 23.73 23.04
N GLU A 608 24.16 23.04 24.20
CA GLU A 608 24.43 23.70 25.51
C GLU A 608 24.84 22.76 26.68
N ASP A 609 25.30 23.37 27.79
CA ASP A 609 25.48 22.75 29.11
C ASP A 609 24.17 22.74 29.92
N LEU A 610 23.93 21.63 30.64
CA LEU A 610 22.61 21.32 31.18
C LEU A 610 22.62 21.30 32.72
N PRO A 611 21.95 22.27 33.37
CA PRO A 611 21.83 22.28 34.82
C PRO A 611 20.82 21.24 35.32
N GLY A 612 21.01 20.73 36.54
CA GLY A 612 20.02 19.89 37.23
C GLY A 612 20.00 18.39 36.85
N LEU A 613 21.01 17.90 36.12
CA LEU A 613 21.09 16.49 35.74
C LEU A 613 21.44 15.56 36.92
N SER A 614 20.81 14.38 36.94
CA SER A 614 21.18 13.29 37.84
C SER A 614 22.62 12.83 37.59
N VAL A 615 23.24 12.16 38.58
CA VAL A 615 24.61 11.62 38.45
C VAL A 615 24.72 10.67 37.26
N LYS A 616 23.74 9.79 37.11
CA LYS A 616 23.65 8.84 35.99
C LYS A 616 23.55 9.56 34.65
N ASP A 617 22.81 10.66 34.60
CA ASP A 617 22.70 11.49 33.40
C ASP A 617 24.01 12.20 33.08
N ARG A 618 24.71 12.77 34.07
CA ARG A 618 26.03 13.39 33.87
C ARG A 618 27.07 12.39 33.34
N VAL A 619 27.09 11.17 33.89
CA VAL A 619 27.96 10.07 33.42
C VAL A 619 27.60 9.64 31.99
N THR A 620 26.31 9.65 31.63
CA THR A 620 25.88 9.34 30.27
C THR A 620 26.27 10.46 29.30
N LEU A 621 26.11 11.71 29.72
CA LEU A 621 26.39 12.89 28.91
C LEU A 621 27.88 12.99 28.52
N SER A 622 28.82 12.56 29.37
CA SER A 622 30.25 12.54 29.00
C SER A 622 30.54 11.61 27.82
N ILE A 623 29.78 10.52 27.67
CA ILE A 623 29.85 9.62 26.50
C ILE A 623 29.22 10.30 25.29
N VAL A 624 28.02 10.87 25.46
CA VAL A 624 27.30 11.54 24.36
C VAL A 624 28.15 12.67 23.77
N LYS A 625 28.76 13.52 24.60
CA LYS A 625 29.64 14.63 24.15
C LYS A 625 30.81 14.15 23.29
N ARG A 626 31.21 12.88 23.40
CA ARG A 626 32.32 12.23 22.67
C ARG A 626 31.87 11.26 21.59
N TYR A 627 30.58 11.17 21.30
CA TYR A 627 30.02 10.23 20.34
C TYR A 627 30.70 10.26 18.97
N LEU A 628 30.84 11.44 18.37
CA LEU A 628 31.47 11.58 17.05
C LEU A 628 32.92 11.11 17.08
N ASP A 629 33.64 11.40 18.15
CA ASP A 629 35.02 11.00 18.30
C ASP A 629 35.15 9.46 18.41
N PHE A 630 34.22 8.79 19.10
CA PHE A 630 34.13 7.34 19.14
C PHE A 630 33.77 6.74 17.77
N LYS A 631 32.85 7.34 17.02
CA LYS A 631 32.50 6.89 15.66
C LYS A 631 33.66 7.02 14.68
N VAL A 632 34.44 8.10 14.78
CA VAL A 632 35.68 8.23 13.98
C VAL A 632 36.66 7.10 14.35
N SER A 633 36.76 6.75 15.63
CA SER A 633 37.63 5.66 16.09
C SER A 633 37.17 4.29 15.59
N GLU A 634 35.86 4.03 15.56
CA GLU A 634 35.25 2.81 14.99
C GLU A 634 35.64 2.62 13.52
N VAL A 635 35.57 3.68 12.72
CA VAL A 635 35.96 3.65 11.30
C VAL A 635 37.44 3.31 11.13
N TRP A 636 38.33 3.88 11.95
CA TRP A 636 39.76 3.56 11.89
C TRP A 636 40.06 2.09 12.23
N ASP A 637 39.35 1.54 13.22
CA ASP A 637 39.49 0.14 13.61
C ASP A 637 38.86 -0.83 12.58
N GLU A 638 37.76 -0.46 11.93
CA GLU A 638 37.20 -1.18 10.79
C GLU A 638 38.18 -1.24 9.62
N ILE A 639 38.73 -0.09 9.21
CA ILE A 639 39.76 -0.01 8.15
C ILE A 639 40.95 -0.92 8.51
N SER A 640 41.43 -0.85 9.75
CA SER A 640 42.53 -1.72 10.19
C SER A 640 42.19 -3.20 10.12
N ARG A 641 40.97 -3.61 10.51
CA ARG A 641 40.52 -5.01 10.46
C ARG A 641 40.35 -5.51 9.03
N GLU A 642 39.80 -4.69 8.13
CA GLU A 642 39.56 -5.09 6.75
C GLU A 642 40.88 -5.25 5.98
N LEU A 643 41.84 -4.34 6.19
CA LEU A 643 43.19 -4.47 5.60
C LEU A 643 43.86 -5.78 6.04
N ILE A 644 43.72 -6.17 7.31
CA ILE A 644 44.23 -7.46 7.82
C ILE A 644 43.49 -8.63 7.16
N ARG A 645 42.16 -8.54 7.03
CA ARG A 645 41.31 -9.57 6.45
C ARG A 645 41.62 -9.83 4.96
N GLU A 646 41.88 -8.77 4.20
CA GLU A 646 42.27 -8.86 2.78
C GLU A 646 43.75 -9.20 2.59
N GLY A 647 44.52 -9.31 3.68
CA GLY A 647 45.96 -9.60 3.64
C GLY A 647 46.79 -8.43 3.07
N ILE A 648 46.24 -7.22 3.09
CA ILE A 648 46.90 -6.01 2.60
C ILE A 648 47.81 -5.48 3.70
N ARG A 649 49.11 -5.32 3.38
CA ARG A 649 50.07 -4.67 4.26
C ARG A 649 50.17 -3.18 3.91
N PRO A 650 49.79 -2.27 4.81
CA PRO A 650 49.94 -0.83 4.59
C PRO A 650 51.41 -0.42 4.45
N VAL A 651 51.68 0.64 3.70
CA VAL A 651 53.02 1.26 3.68
C VAL A 651 53.33 1.89 5.03
N THR A 652 54.62 2.11 5.35
CA THR A 652 55.04 2.60 6.67
C THR A 652 54.30 3.86 7.14
N PRO A 653 54.08 4.91 6.31
CA PRO A 653 53.31 6.09 6.73
C PRO A 653 51.86 5.78 7.13
N ASP A 654 51.19 4.89 6.39
CA ASP A 654 49.81 4.49 6.67
C ASP A 654 49.74 3.66 7.95
N GLN A 655 50.73 2.79 8.17
CA GLN A 655 50.83 2.00 9.41
C GLN A 655 51.07 2.90 10.64
N GLU A 656 51.86 3.95 10.50
CA GLU A 656 52.05 4.96 11.56
C GLU A 656 50.78 5.77 11.82
N THR A 657 50.03 6.08 10.76
CA THR A 657 48.73 6.78 10.85
C THR A 657 47.70 5.92 11.59
N LEU A 658 47.57 4.64 11.23
CA LEU A 658 46.67 3.69 11.91
C LEU A 658 47.04 3.53 13.40
N ARG A 659 48.33 3.40 13.73
CA ARG A 659 48.78 3.34 15.14
C ARG A 659 48.49 4.61 15.91
N SER A 660 48.67 5.78 15.27
CA SER A 660 48.40 7.07 15.90
C SER A 660 46.90 7.25 16.18
N ALA A 661 46.04 6.82 15.24
CA ALA A 661 44.59 6.81 15.43
C ALA A 661 44.17 5.91 16.60
N GLN A 662 44.71 4.69 16.68
CA GLN A 662 44.46 3.76 17.80
C GLN A 662 44.89 4.33 19.15
N GLN A 663 46.06 4.96 19.22
CA GLN A 663 46.53 5.63 20.45
C GLN A 663 45.64 6.81 20.85
N MET A 664 45.12 7.56 19.89
CA MET A 664 44.20 8.67 20.16
C MET A 664 42.87 8.17 20.71
N SER A 665 42.32 7.10 20.11
CA SER A 665 41.11 6.42 20.58
C SER A 665 41.25 5.96 22.03
N GLN A 666 42.35 5.27 22.36
CA GLN A 666 42.59 4.79 23.73
C GLN A 666 42.69 5.94 24.75
N ARG A 667 43.45 6.99 24.45
CA ARG A 667 43.58 8.16 25.34
C ARG A 667 42.24 8.85 25.59
N MET A 668 41.37 8.84 24.60
CA MET A 668 40.05 9.45 24.69
C MET A 668 39.10 8.62 25.55
N ALA A 669 39.09 7.30 25.38
CA ALA A 669 38.36 6.40 26.26
C ALA A 669 38.81 6.57 27.73
N GLU A 670 40.13 6.60 27.98
CA GLU A 670 40.71 6.85 29.30
C GLU A 670 40.27 8.21 29.88
N ALA A 671 40.21 9.26 29.04
CA ALA A 671 39.77 10.59 29.47
C ALA A 671 38.28 10.61 29.86
N VAL A 672 37.41 9.91 29.12
CA VAL A 672 35.98 9.80 29.44
C VAL A 672 35.77 9.02 30.74
N VAL A 673 36.50 7.92 30.95
CA VAL A 673 36.44 7.15 32.20
C VAL A 673 36.86 8.03 33.39
N ALA A 674 37.96 8.78 33.25
CA ALA A 674 38.41 9.71 34.29
C ALA A 674 37.37 10.80 34.59
N GLU A 675 36.70 11.35 33.57
CA GLU A 675 35.60 12.31 33.73
C GLU A 675 34.42 11.68 34.49
N GLN A 676 34.05 10.44 34.17
CA GLN A 676 32.98 9.73 34.87
C GLN A 676 33.31 9.46 36.34
N GLU A 677 34.54 9.05 36.65
CA GLU A 677 35.01 8.87 38.02
C GLU A 677 34.99 10.17 38.82
N GLU A 678 35.36 11.29 38.19
CA GLU A 678 35.32 12.61 38.80
C GLU A 678 33.89 13.04 39.14
N VAL A 679 32.94 12.85 38.21
CA VAL A 679 31.51 13.14 38.43
C VAL A 679 30.97 12.33 39.62
N LEU A 680 31.39 11.07 39.75
CA LEU A 680 30.98 10.22 40.87
C LEU A 680 31.59 10.67 42.20
N ARG A 681 32.87 11.05 42.19
CA ARG A 681 33.57 11.55 43.38
C ARG A 681 32.90 12.83 43.91
N GLN A 682 32.64 13.78 43.02
CA GLN A 682 31.95 15.02 43.38
C GLN A 682 30.57 14.77 44.00
N HIS A 683 29.82 13.80 43.46
CA HIS A 683 28.52 13.45 44.03
C HIS A 683 28.63 12.86 45.45
N VAL A 684 29.59 11.96 45.68
CA VAL A 684 29.83 11.38 47.01
C VAL A 684 30.26 12.46 48.01
N GLU A 685 31.10 13.40 47.59
CA GLU A 685 31.52 14.53 48.43
C GLU A 685 30.36 15.47 48.77
N GLU A 686 29.48 15.76 47.82
CA GLU A 686 28.26 16.56 48.03
C GLU A 686 27.30 15.86 49.01
N ALA A 687 27.03 14.56 48.80
CA ALA A 687 26.16 13.78 49.67
C ALA A 687 26.69 13.68 51.10
N ASN A 688 28.01 13.48 51.27
CA ASN A 688 28.64 13.48 52.58
C ASN A 688 28.56 14.86 53.26
N ARG A 689 28.66 15.95 52.49
CA ARG A 689 28.53 17.32 53.00
C ARG A 689 27.08 17.61 53.44
N GLU A 690 26.09 17.19 52.66
CA GLU A 690 24.67 17.29 53.02
C GLU A 690 24.34 16.45 54.26
N GLU A 691 24.87 15.23 54.35
CA GLU A 691 24.71 14.38 55.54
C GLU A 691 25.32 15.04 56.78
N GLN A 692 26.52 15.63 56.67
CA GLN A 692 27.15 16.39 57.75
C GLN A 692 26.31 17.59 58.18
N LEU A 693 25.79 18.37 57.24
CA LEU A 693 24.88 19.50 57.54
C LEU A 693 23.61 19.02 58.23
N MET A 694 23.02 17.90 57.80
CA MET A 694 21.86 17.31 58.44
C MET A 694 22.16 16.86 59.88
N TYR A 695 23.32 16.22 60.11
CA TYR A 695 23.75 15.86 61.47
C TYR A 695 23.95 17.09 62.36
N GLU A 696 24.49 18.17 61.82
CA GLU A 696 24.63 19.45 62.53
C GLU A 696 23.28 20.09 62.85
N GLU A 697 22.32 20.07 61.93
CA GLU A 697 20.94 20.51 62.16
C GLU A 697 20.26 19.68 63.24
N VAL A 698 20.28 18.34 63.14
CA VAL A 698 19.69 17.45 64.16
C VAL A 698 20.33 17.65 65.53
N ARG A 699 21.66 17.86 65.57
CA ARG A 699 22.39 18.14 66.81
C ARG A 699 21.97 19.47 67.42
N THR A 700 21.83 20.52 66.62
CA THR A 700 21.39 21.84 67.10
C THR A 700 19.91 21.85 67.54
N PHE A 701 19.04 21.08 66.88
CA PHE A 701 17.66 20.86 67.33
C PHE A 701 17.57 20.04 68.63
N SER A 702 18.39 19.00 68.80
CA SER A 702 18.43 18.22 70.05
C SER A 702 18.94 19.03 71.24
N ILE A 703 19.84 19.99 71.01
CA ILE A 703 20.33 20.88 72.07
C ILE A 703 19.24 21.88 72.49
N LYS A 704 18.44 22.40 71.56
CA LYS A 704 17.32 23.31 71.83
C LYS A 704 16.07 22.65 72.45
N GLY A 705 15.94 21.33 72.34
CA GLY A 705 14.82 20.58 72.96
C GLY A 705 15.06 20.13 74.40
N ASN A 706 16.29 20.32 74.92
CA ASN A 706 16.71 19.98 76.29
C ASN A 706 16.97 21.22 77.18
N GLU A 707 16.72 22.42 76.66
CA GLU A 707 16.53 23.67 77.42
C GLU A 707 15.03 23.94 77.56
#